data_AF-A0A0W0WBE3-F1
#
_entry.id   AF-A0A0W0WBE3-F1
#
_cell.length_a   1.000
_cell.length_b   1.000
_cell.length_c   1.000
_cell.angle_alpha   90.00
_cell.angle_beta   90.00
_cell.angle_gamma   90.00
#
_symmetry.space_group_name_H-M   'P 1'
#
loop_
_entity.id
_entity.type
_entity.pdbx_description
1 polymer ?
#
loop_
_entity_poly.entity_id
_entity_poly.type
_entity_poly.pdbx_seq_one_letter_code
_entity_poly.pdbx_strand_id
1 'polypeptide(L)'
;MDVILQGAINLVFSVALFINALLFIPQAIKIFKEKSALGLSMWTFTGFLLTQLAAILYGVIHGDAVLTIGYLLSLITCGIVVALALIYKTSQAVISFEEILKQLPSQVYWKDTTGRYIWRNDASLKYFGLANNGESRNKTDEQLFSENIAATIREVDNEVLKGAIKITEEPLLSALGIEKSYLTYRIPLKNKGSEIVGLLGISFDVTEFKKVFMQQLHTLEHIIAMMPGNVYWVNKENVYQGCNDNQAKLSGLISRKEIIGKRNVDLPWNLKAGALPNELDAINTNVMETGEVIVVEEPATLSDGSQLMYLSTKAPIRNEKEDIIGMVGISVDITDRKEMEINLREAMIAAQAASRAKSEFIANISHDLRTPLTGVVTMADDLKDRLIGLGGEQEAKWLHNSGVQLLEFCNNILDSVSADNYTEQDLKEECFDLRQLIQAVGNLEMPMIKSKGLNFISNVDPNSPSYIVKDEAKLYRILLNLLGNAIKFTENGNVSIDVNLIEQDDNNVTLKFCVTDTGIGIKSELQDQIFDRFFRADPSYKGVYKGNGLGLYIAQKYVQLLGGERIYLESEEGKGSRFFFALSFKLGEQKDAVQIVSEQDQRPQQVGQISSNVPKTSQSIEDSTLSDDTPLLLLIEDNKPALLGLQSMVKRAGCRFKSAEDGEKAVELAKTHHFDLIISDIGLPGISGIEATKAIRAWENENHKEKVPIVALTGHAAQMAEPECLQAGMDKVLTKPATFDQIKNLIQEFISNNEKVDSKNTQQEPSLPPQTGLGRDLPDTEEELFMLDQYPYFSMKVVTEIYGENCHKLVEESLNSMSDLIPKDKEEIKEAFLAKNWDRVEELAHRMKGGAAYAGTVRMKYACQYLERYRKAGHSKSLEKLYYQLIQVVDETKNYIDKWLKMNREV
;
A
#
# COMPACT_ATOMS: atom_id res chain seq x y z
N MET A 1 32.83 16.76 2.30
CA MET A 1 34.26 16.41 2.53
C MET A 1 35.03 17.61 3.07
N ASP A 2 34.84 18.81 2.51
CA ASP A 2 35.50 20.04 2.98
C ASP A 2 35.09 20.52 4.38
N VAL A 3 33.85 20.32 4.83
CA VAL A 3 33.43 20.66 6.21
C VAL A 3 34.09 19.73 7.25
N ILE A 4 34.26 18.45 6.90
CA ILE A 4 34.93 17.46 7.76
C ILE A 4 36.45 17.71 7.76
N LEU A 5 37.01 18.10 6.61
CA LEU A 5 38.42 18.47 6.49
C LEU A 5 38.74 19.76 7.25
N GLN A 6 37.87 20.77 7.20
CA GLN A 6 38.00 22.02 7.96
C GLN A 6 37.80 21.79 9.46
N GLY A 7 36.85 20.94 9.85
CA GLY A 7 36.67 20.50 11.23
C GLY A 7 37.87 19.73 11.77
N ALA A 8 38.46 18.85 10.95
CA ALA A 8 39.67 18.10 11.28
C ALA A 8 40.91 19.00 11.36
N ILE A 9 41.05 19.98 10.46
CA ILE A 9 42.15 20.96 10.50
C ILE A 9 42.04 21.86 11.74
N ASN A 10 40.84 22.35 12.06
CA ASN A 10 40.60 23.15 13.27
C ASN A 10 40.80 22.34 14.55
N LEU A 11 40.41 21.06 14.56
CA LEU A 11 40.66 20.14 15.66
C LEU A 11 42.16 19.87 15.80
N VAL A 12 42.88 19.60 14.71
CA VAL A 12 44.34 19.37 14.73
C VAL A 12 45.10 20.63 15.16
N PHE A 13 44.68 21.83 14.73
CA PHE A 13 45.27 23.09 15.17
C PHE A 13 44.99 23.38 16.65
N SER A 14 43.75 23.14 17.11
CA SER A 14 43.36 23.33 18.51
C SER A 14 44.05 22.33 19.44
N VAL A 15 44.17 21.07 19.00
CA VAL A 15 44.92 20.01 19.70
C VAL A 15 46.41 20.30 19.67
N ALA A 16 46.98 20.85 18.59
CA ALA A 16 48.39 21.26 18.55
C ALA A 16 48.69 22.45 19.47
N LEU A 17 47.78 23.43 19.56
CA LEU A 17 47.87 24.54 20.52
C LEU A 17 47.70 24.05 21.97
N PHE A 18 46.79 23.11 22.22
CA PHE A 18 46.56 22.49 23.52
C PHE A 18 47.74 21.60 23.96
N ILE A 19 48.32 20.81 23.05
CA ILE A 19 49.52 20.01 23.29
C ILE A 19 50.74 20.91 23.54
N ASN A 20 50.89 22.02 22.80
CA ASN A 20 51.93 23.01 23.09
C ASN A 20 51.76 23.65 24.47
N ALA A 21 50.53 24.00 24.87
CA ALA A 21 50.25 24.48 26.22
C ALA A 21 50.56 23.40 27.28
N LEU A 22 50.17 22.14 27.04
CA LEU A 22 50.44 20.99 27.91
C LEU A 22 51.92 20.59 27.98
N LEU A 23 52.73 20.87 26.97
CA LEU A 23 54.19 20.63 27.00
C LEU A 23 54.90 21.68 27.85
N PHE A 24 54.38 22.91 27.90
CA PHE A 24 54.92 23.99 28.74
C PHE A 24 54.54 23.85 30.22
N ILE A 25 53.40 23.24 30.54
CA ILE A 25 52.88 23.13 31.91
C ILE A 25 53.78 22.28 32.85
N PRO A 26 54.24 21.07 32.48
CA PRO A 26 55.15 20.26 33.31
C PRO A 26 56.52 20.92 33.50
N GLN A 27 57.03 21.63 32.47
CA GLN A 27 58.25 22.42 32.59
C GLN A 27 58.03 23.62 33.53
N ALA A 28 56.94 24.36 33.39
CA ALA A 28 56.57 25.45 34.29
C ALA A 28 56.39 24.97 35.73
N ILE A 29 55.74 23.83 35.96
CA ILE A 29 55.52 23.22 37.28
C ILE A 29 56.83 22.70 37.90
N LYS A 30 57.69 22.02 37.13
CA LYS A 30 59.01 21.55 37.59
C LYS A 30 59.91 22.72 37.96
N ILE A 31 59.91 23.78 37.16
CA ILE A 31 60.66 25.02 37.39
C ILE A 31 60.10 25.81 38.59
N PHE A 32 58.78 25.80 38.82
CA PHE A 32 58.15 26.41 39.99
C PHE A 32 58.44 25.63 41.28
N LYS A 33 58.50 24.29 41.22
CA LYS A 33 58.88 23.40 42.33
C LYS A 33 60.31 23.64 42.83
N GLU A 34 61.23 23.99 41.94
CA GLU A 34 62.66 24.13 42.28
C GLU A 34 63.05 25.54 42.80
N LYS A 35 62.24 26.60 42.58
CA LYS A 35 62.66 27.99 42.90
C LYS A 35 61.57 28.96 43.41
N SER A 36 60.55 28.46 44.13
CA SER A 36 59.52 29.30 44.75
C SER A 36 60.02 30.02 46.03
N ALA A 37 60.46 31.27 45.90
CA ALA A 37 60.83 32.14 47.03
C ALA A 37 59.83 33.30 47.26
N LEU A 38 58.63 33.27 46.64
CA LEU A 38 57.71 34.41 46.59
C LEU A 38 56.35 34.20 47.26
N GLY A 39 56.16 33.14 48.04
CA GLY A 39 54.98 33.02 48.92
C GLY A 39 53.61 32.86 48.25
N LEU A 40 53.50 32.90 46.91
CA LEU A 40 52.31 32.38 46.23
C LEU A 40 52.30 30.86 46.37
N SER A 41 51.26 30.31 47.00
CA SER A 41 51.11 28.86 47.11
C SER A 41 50.95 28.29 45.71
N MET A 42 51.66 27.20 45.40
CA MET A 42 51.58 26.48 44.14
C MET A 42 50.11 26.26 43.72
N TRP A 43 49.24 25.99 44.70
CA TRP A 43 47.79 25.82 44.59
C TRP A 43 47.03 27.01 43.99
N THR A 44 47.44 28.25 44.25
CA THR A 44 46.77 29.44 43.68
C THR A 44 47.03 29.58 42.19
N PHE A 45 48.25 29.29 41.74
CA PHE A 45 48.59 29.35 40.32
C PHE A 45 48.00 28.16 39.54
N THR A 46 48.06 26.94 40.10
CA THR A 46 47.36 25.79 39.49
C THR A 46 45.85 26.00 39.46
N GLY A 47 45.26 26.59 40.50
CA GLY A 47 43.83 26.91 40.55
C GLY A 47 43.40 27.91 39.47
N PHE A 48 44.20 28.95 39.22
CA PHE A 48 43.99 29.90 38.14
C PHE A 48 44.10 29.25 36.76
N LEU A 49 45.13 28.42 36.53
CA LEU A 49 45.32 27.74 35.25
C LEU A 49 44.19 26.76 34.96
N LEU A 50 43.74 26.00 35.98
CA LEU A 50 42.63 25.07 35.88
C LEU A 50 41.30 25.77 35.60
N THR A 51 41.05 26.95 36.20
CA THR A 51 39.83 27.72 35.92
C THR A 51 39.81 28.29 34.50
N GLN A 52 40.96 28.77 34.00
CA GLN A 52 41.06 29.25 32.62
C GLN A 52 40.92 28.10 31.60
N LEU A 53 41.54 26.95 31.86
CA LEU A 53 41.40 25.75 31.02
C LEU A 53 39.97 25.20 31.05
N ALA A 54 39.28 25.22 32.20
CA ALA A 54 37.88 24.85 32.30
C ALA A 54 36.97 25.81 31.51
N ALA A 55 37.26 27.12 31.53
CA ALA A 55 36.51 28.11 30.75
C ALA A 55 36.73 27.96 29.23
N ILE A 56 37.95 27.64 28.79
CA ILE A 56 38.24 27.31 27.38
C ILE A 56 37.49 26.05 26.98
N LEU A 57 37.58 24.99 27.80
CA LEU A 57 36.91 23.73 27.49
C LEU A 57 35.39 23.90 27.44
N TYR A 58 34.83 24.70 28.34
CA TYR A 58 33.42 25.09 28.31
C TYR A 58 33.08 25.82 27.00
N GLY A 59 33.87 26.82 26.60
CA GLY A 59 33.69 27.52 25.33
C GLY A 59 33.77 26.61 24.10
N VAL A 60 34.73 25.67 24.07
CA VAL A 60 34.86 24.70 22.97
C VAL A 60 33.68 23.74 22.91
N ILE A 61 33.22 23.25 24.08
CA ILE A 61 32.07 22.33 24.16
C ILE A 61 30.78 23.02 23.70
N HIS A 62 30.62 24.31 23.99
CA HIS A 62 29.39 25.07 23.70
C HIS A 62 29.47 25.91 22.42
N GLY A 63 30.57 25.80 21.64
CA GLY A 63 30.72 26.52 20.38
C GLY A 63 30.95 28.03 20.50
N ASP A 64 31.19 28.55 21.72
CA ASP A 64 31.42 29.97 21.96
C ASP A 64 32.87 30.34 21.60
N ALA A 65 33.06 30.71 20.34
CA ALA A 65 34.35 31.09 19.79
C ALA A 65 34.94 32.33 20.47
N VAL A 66 34.11 33.27 20.94
CA VAL A 66 34.57 34.50 21.58
C VAL A 66 35.11 34.21 22.97
N LEU A 67 34.39 33.39 23.75
CA LEU A 67 34.85 32.91 25.05
C LEU A 67 36.14 32.08 24.89
N THR A 68 36.14 31.14 23.95
CA THR A 68 37.28 30.27 23.67
C THR A 68 38.52 31.09 23.31
N ILE A 69 38.42 32.00 22.34
CA ILE A 69 39.53 32.83 21.87
C ILE A 69 39.96 33.82 22.95
N GLY A 70 39.02 34.42 23.69
CA GLY A 70 39.31 35.35 24.78
C GLY A 70 40.10 34.70 25.92
N TYR A 71 39.69 33.50 26.35
CA TYR A 71 40.43 32.76 27.38
C TYR A 71 41.73 32.14 26.83
N LEU A 72 41.80 31.78 25.54
CA LEU A 72 43.06 31.37 24.90
C LEU A 72 44.08 32.52 24.91
N LEU A 73 43.65 33.73 24.54
CA LEU A 73 44.46 34.95 24.55
C LEU A 73 44.88 35.33 25.97
N SER A 74 44.01 35.13 26.97
CA SER A 74 44.32 35.26 28.41
C SER A 74 45.39 34.25 28.86
N LEU A 75 45.30 32.99 28.42
CA LEU A 75 46.27 31.95 28.77
C LEU A 75 47.62 32.16 28.09
N ILE A 76 47.61 32.61 26.83
CA ILE A 76 48.81 33.00 26.09
C ILE A 76 49.45 34.23 26.74
N THR A 77 48.68 35.26 27.10
CA THR A 77 49.23 36.45 27.77
C THR A 77 49.74 36.13 29.18
N CYS A 78 49.04 35.30 29.96
CA CYS A 78 49.52 34.86 31.27
C CYS A 78 50.77 33.96 31.15
N GLY A 79 50.80 33.06 30.16
CA GLY A 79 51.97 32.23 29.83
C GLY A 79 53.16 33.07 29.39
N ILE A 80 52.95 34.10 28.57
CA ILE A 80 53.96 35.08 28.17
C ILE A 80 54.45 35.85 29.41
N VAL A 81 53.56 36.35 30.27
CA VAL A 81 53.91 37.10 31.49
C VAL A 81 54.67 36.23 32.51
N VAL A 82 54.33 34.95 32.64
CA VAL A 82 55.03 34.00 33.53
C VAL A 82 56.37 33.58 32.93
N ALA A 83 56.42 33.28 31.63
CA ALA A 83 57.69 33.02 30.92
C ALA A 83 58.62 34.23 31.02
N LEU A 84 58.08 35.44 30.88
CA LEU A 84 58.77 36.71 31.05
C LEU A 84 59.30 36.91 32.47
N ALA A 85 58.47 36.66 33.49
CA ALA A 85 58.87 36.76 34.89
C ALA A 85 59.93 35.70 35.28
N LEU A 86 59.88 34.52 34.64
CA LEU A 86 60.86 33.46 34.82
C LEU A 86 62.18 33.77 34.10
N ILE A 87 62.15 34.27 32.86
CA ILE A 87 63.33 34.71 32.08
C ILE A 87 64.04 35.86 32.79
N TYR A 88 63.29 36.83 33.33
CA TYR A 88 63.83 37.93 34.15
C TYR A 88 64.57 37.42 35.41
N LYS A 89 64.17 36.25 35.94
CA LYS A 89 64.77 35.65 37.14
C LYS A 89 65.92 34.69 36.82
N THR A 90 65.95 34.07 35.63
CA THR A 90 66.99 33.11 35.23
C THR A 90 68.13 33.73 34.42
N SER A 91 67.95 34.90 33.81
CA SER A 91 68.96 35.51 32.95
C SER A 91 69.35 36.91 33.44
N GLN A 92 70.43 37.00 34.22
CA GLN A 92 71.19 38.26 34.31
C GLN A 92 71.93 38.59 32.99
N ALA A 93 71.77 37.77 31.94
CA ALA A 93 72.17 38.08 30.57
C ALA A 93 71.28 37.29 29.59
N VAL A 94 70.41 37.96 28.82
CA VAL A 94 70.43 37.99 27.33
C VAL A 94 69.20 38.74 26.75
N ILE A 95 68.01 38.78 27.39
CA ILE A 95 66.86 39.57 26.88
C ILE A 95 66.11 40.26 28.03
N SER A 96 65.92 41.58 27.98
CA SER A 96 65.18 42.33 29.00
C SER A 96 63.67 42.14 28.85
N PHE A 97 62.90 42.24 29.94
CA PHE A 97 61.43 42.23 29.91
C PHE A 97 60.86 43.27 28.93
N GLU A 98 61.53 44.42 28.87
CA GLU A 98 61.20 45.50 27.94
C GLU A 98 61.36 45.08 26.47
N GLU A 99 62.39 44.31 26.14
CA GLU A 99 62.66 43.85 24.78
C GLU A 99 61.59 42.88 24.26
N ILE A 100 61.01 42.07 25.15
CA ILE A 100 59.94 41.17 24.76
C ILE A 100 58.62 41.93 24.59
N LEU A 101 58.32 42.90 25.46
CA LEU A 101 57.15 43.76 25.28
C LEU A 101 57.23 44.56 23.97
N LYS A 102 58.43 45.03 23.58
CA LYS A 102 58.66 45.72 22.29
C LYS A 102 58.23 44.88 21.10
N GLN A 103 58.54 43.59 21.11
CA GLN A 103 58.28 42.66 20.01
C GLN A 103 56.85 42.11 19.97
N LEU A 104 56.00 42.43 20.96
CA LEU A 104 54.61 41.98 20.93
C LEU A 104 53.84 42.61 19.76
N PRO A 105 53.06 41.81 19.00
CA PRO A 105 52.29 42.31 17.87
C PRO A 105 51.07 43.14 18.28
N SER A 106 50.58 42.97 19.52
CA SER A 106 49.52 43.82 20.10
C SER A 106 50.10 45.15 20.55
N GLN A 107 49.30 46.21 20.53
CA GLN A 107 49.75 47.49 21.07
C GLN A 107 49.73 47.41 22.59
N VAL A 108 50.86 47.69 23.24
CA VAL A 108 50.98 47.71 24.70
C VAL A 108 51.49 49.07 25.13
N TYR A 109 50.81 49.67 26.11
CA TYR A 109 51.17 50.98 26.64
C TYR A 109 50.81 51.10 28.12
N TRP A 110 51.47 51.98 28.85
CA TRP A 110 50.97 52.38 30.17
C TRP A 110 51.09 53.88 30.40
N LYS A 111 50.17 54.39 31.22
CA LYS A 111 50.06 55.80 31.60
C LYS A 111 50.26 55.98 33.09
N ASP A 112 50.70 57.15 33.49
CA ASP A 112 50.63 57.58 34.89
C ASP A 112 49.20 57.91 35.33
N THR A 113 49.01 58.22 36.61
CA THR A 113 47.71 58.62 37.17
C THR A 113 47.16 59.95 36.64
N THR A 114 47.97 60.70 35.89
CA THR A 114 47.55 61.94 35.22
C THR A 114 47.15 61.72 33.76
N GLY A 115 47.22 60.48 33.27
CA GLY A 115 46.88 60.11 31.90
C GLY A 115 48.03 60.31 30.90
N ARG A 116 49.26 60.56 31.35
CA ARG A 116 50.42 60.72 30.45
C ARG A 116 51.05 59.38 30.15
N TYR A 117 51.39 59.15 28.87
CA TYR A 117 52.08 57.95 28.43
C TYR A 117 53.50 57.89 28.99
N ILE A 118 53.80 56.84 29.75
CA ILE A 118 55.14 56.58 30.29
C ILE A 118 55.94 55.74 29.28
N TRP A 119 55.29 54.79 28.61
CA TRP A 119 55.93 53.85 27.69
C TRP A 119 54.91 53.20 26.75
N ARG A 120 55.39 52.79 25.58
CA ARG A 120 54.69 52.06 24.51
C ARG A 120 55.62 51.05 23.85
N ASN A 121 55.07 49.95 23.34
CA ASN A 121 55.85 49.00 22.54
C ASN A 121 55.97 49.40 21.07
N ASP A 122 56.79 48.69 20.29
CA ASP A 122 57.08 49.02 18.90
C ASP A 122 55.83 48.94 18.01
N ALA A 123 54.92 47.99 18.28
CA ALA A 123 53.63 47.90 17.60
C ALA A 123 52.80 49.18 17.79
N SER A 124 52.75 49.72 19.01
CA SER A 124 52.06 50.98 19.30
C SER A 124 52.80 52.20 18.75
N LEU A 125 54.14 52.26 18.85
CA LEU A 125 54.93 53.36 18.28
C LEU A 125 54.75 53.47 16.75
N LYS A 126 54.82 52.33 16.06
CA LYS A 126 54.58 52.23 14.61
C LYS A 126 53.18 52.69 14.25
N TYR A 127 52.19 52.38 15.08
CA TYR A 127 50.80 52.80 14.86
C TYR A 127 50.63 54.33 14.87
N PHE A 128 51.30 55.03 15.79
CA PHE A 128 51.28 56.50 15.90
C PHE A 128 52.34 57.19 15.04
N GLY A 129 53.15 56.45 14.28
CA GLY A 129 54.25 57.02 13.49
C GLY A 129 55.35 57.65 14.34
N LEU A 130 55.53 57.20 15.58
CA LEU A 130 56.54 57.72 16.51
C LEU A 130 57.84 56.94 16.36
N ALA A 131 58.98 57.65 16.35
CA ALA A 131 60.28 57.04 16.07
C ALA A 131 60.82 56.21 17.26
N ASN A 132 60.47 56.59 18.49
CA ASN A 132 60.88 55.91 19.72
C ASN A 132 60.01 56.35 20.91
N ASN A 133 60.17 55.67 22.05
CA ASN A 133 59.47 56.02 23.29
C ASN A 133 59.76 57.44 23.80
N GLY A 134 60.90 58.05 23.46
CA GLY A 134 61.21 59.43 23.82
C GLY A 134 60.21 60.43 23.24
N GLU A 135 59.72 60.19 22.01
CA GLU A 135 58.68 61.00 21.38
C GLU A 135 57.27 60.73 21.90
N SER A 136 57.03 59.57 22.52
CA SER A 136 55.75 59.22 23.13
C SER A 136 55.66 59.66 24.60
N ARG A 137 56.79 59.76 25.29
CA ARG A 137 56.83 59.94 26.74
C ARG A 137 56.27 61.30 27.14
N ASN A 138 55.45 61.32 28.19
CA ASN A 138 54.76 62.49 28.73
C ASN A 138 53.67 63.11 27.83
N LYS A 139 53.42 62.55 26.64
CA LYS A 139 52.28 62.96 25.82
C LYS A 139 50.97 62.53 26.45
N THR A 140 49.91 63.30 26.24
CA THR A 140 48.53 62.97 26.64
C THR A 140 47.73 62.46 25.44
N ASP A 141 46.52 61.95 25.67
CA ASP A 141 45.65 61.47 24.59
C ASP A 141 45.32 62.57 23.57
N GLU A 142 45.17 63.82 24.01
CA GLU A 142 44.82 64.97 23.14
C GLU A 142 45.96 65.34 22.18
N GLN A 143 47.18 64.89 22.47
CA GLN A 143 48.34 65.10 21.62
C GLN A 143 48.58 63.97 20.63
N LEU A 144 47.84 62.85 20.77
CA LEU A 144 48.01 61.63 19.97
C LEU A 144 46.74 61.23 19.21
N PHE A 145 45.57 61.69 19.65
CA PHE A 145 44.28 61.41 19.05
C PHE A 145 43.51 62.71 18.81
N SER A 146 42.49 62.66 17.94
CA SER A 146 41.52 63.74 17.80
C SER A 146 40.80 64.02 19.13
N GLU A 147 40.34 65.24 19.34
CA GLU A 147 39.67 65.68 20.57
C GLU A 147 38.52 64.77 21.02
N ASN A 148 37.68 64.32 20.09
CA ASN A 148 36.56 63.41 20.39
C ASN A 148 37.03 62.05 20.93
N ILE A 149 37.96 61.40 20.23
CA ILE A 149 38.54 60.11 20.64
C ILE A 149 39.29 60.24 21.96
N ALA A 150 40.07 61.31 22.14
CA ALA A 150 40.81 61.55 23.37
C ALA A 150 39.87 61.71 24.58
N ALA A 151 38.73 62.38 24.42
CA ALA A 151 37.73 62.52 25.47
C ALA A 151 37.13 61.17 25.89
N THR A 152 36.76 60.32 24.92
CA THR A 152 36.24 58.96 25.19
C THR A 152 37.27 58.09 25.91
N ILE A 153 38.54 58.11 25.46
CA ILE A 153 39.62 57.36 26.11
C ILE A 153 39.80 57.84 27.56
N ARG A 154 39.78 59.15 27.80
CA ARG A 154 39.97 59.73 29.14
C ARG A 154 38.86 59.34 30.10
N GLU A 155 37.62 59.29 29.63
CA GLU A 155 36.47 58.85 30.44
C GLU A 155 36.67 57.41 30.92
N VAL A 156 37.03 56.50 30.00
CA VAL A 156 37.31 55.10 30.32
C VAL A 156 38.53 54.96 31.23
N ASP A 157 39.61 55.71 30.96
CA ASP A 157 40.83 55.70 31.78
C ASP A 157 40.56 56.17 33.21
N ASN A 158 39.71 57.17 33.41
CA ASN A 158 39.32 57.64 34.73
C ASN A 158 38.57 56.56 35.53
N GLU A 159 37.74 55.75 34.89
CA GLU A 159 37.09 54.61 35.54
C GLU A 159 38.10 53.53 35.91
N VAL A 160 39.08 53.28 35.04
CA VAL A 160 40.16 52.31 35.28
C VAL A 160 41.04 52.76 36.46
N LEU A 161 41.36 54.06 36.53
CA LEU A 161 42.13 54.66 37.63
C LEU A 161 41.37 54.68 38.96
N LYS A 162 40.04 54.52 38.95
CA LYS A 162 39.22 54.25 40.16
C LYS A 162 39.22 52.77 40.56
N GLY A 163 39.88 51.90 39.79
CA GLY A 163 40.08 50.48 40.09
C GLY A 163 39.32 49.51 39.18
N ALA A 164 38.59 49.99 38.17
CA ALA A 164 37.84 49.12 37.24
C ALA A 164 38.76 48.48 36.18
N ILE A 165 38.36 47.31 35.67
CA ILE A 165 38.94 46.73 34.45
C ILE A 165 37.95 47.01 33.32
N LYS A 166 38.45 47.50 32.18
CA LYS A 166 37.61 47.87 31.03
C LYS A 166 38.07 47.18 29.76
N ILE A 167 37.10 46.77 28.95
CA ILE A 167 37.31 46.23 27.61
C ILE A 167 36.42 47.07 26.69
N THR A 168 37.02 47.74 25.72
CA THR A 168 36.32 48.65 24.82
C THR A 168 36.73 48.39 23.38
N GLU A 169 35.77 48.46 22.46
CA GLU A 169 36.06 48.55 21.03
C GLU A 169 36.30 50.02 20.66
N GLU A 170 37.40 50.29 19.98
CA GLU A 170 37.79 51.65 19.59
C GLU A 170 38.08 51.68 18.09
N PRO A 171 37.30 52.44 17.31
CA PRO A 171 37.69 52.77 15.95
C PRO A 171 38.83 53.79 16.03
N LEU A 172 40.02 53.38 15.62
CA LEU A 172 41.19 54.24 15.64
C LEU A 172 41.72 54.42 14.21
N LEU A 173 42.03 55.66 13.84
CA LEU A 173 42.76 55.96 12.61
C LEU A 173 44.25 55.67 12.81
N SER A 174 44.81 54.79 11.99
CA SER A 174 46.26 54.57 11.95
C SER A 174 46.99 55.81 11.41
N ALA A 175 48.31 55.92 11.65
CA ALA A 175 49.15 56.99 11.09
C ALA A 175 49.13 57.09 9.55
N LEU A 176 48.63 56.05 8.85
CA LEU A 176 48.44 56.02 7.40
C LEU A 176 47.03 56.44 6.95
N GLY A 177 46.17 56.89 7.86
CA GLY A 177 44.79 57.29 7.56
C GLY A 177 43.80 56.14 7.41
N ILE A 178 44.23 54.89 7.64
CA ILE A 178 43.36 53.71 7.56
C ILE A 178 42.65 53.52 8.90
N GLU A 179 41.33 53.49 8.87
CA GLU A 179 40.47 53.17 10.02
C GLU A 179 40.60 51.68 10.38
N LYS A 180 40.93 51.42 11.64
CA LYS A 180 41.08 50.07 12.19
C LYS A 180 40.22 49.93 13.45
N SER A 181 39.61 48.77 13.64
CA SER A 181 38.89 48.45 14.87
C SER A 181 39.83 47.74 15.83
N TYR A 182 40.02 48.32 17.02
CA TYR A 182 40.80 47.72 18.08
C TYR A 182 39.93 47.28 19.25
N LEU A 183 40.19 46.10 19.79
CA LEU A 183 39.67 45.68 21.09
C LEU A 183 40.73 45.98 22.16
N THR A 184 40.47 46.96 23.02
CA THR A 184 41.41 47.49 24.02
C THR A 184 41.04 47.05 25.42
N TYR A 185 41.97 46.37 26.10
CA TYR A 185 41.92 46.02 27.51
C TYR A 185 42.65 47.07 28.34
N ARG A 186 42.03 47.59 29.39
CA ARG A 186 42.62 48.57 30.31
C ARG A 186 42.51 48.11 31.75
N ILE A 187 43.65 48.09 32.44
CA ILE A 187 43.80 47.55 33.80
C ILE A 187 44.57 48.55 34.67
N PRO A 188 44.17 48.80 35.93
CA PRO A 188 44.92 49.65 36.84
C PRO A 188 46.25 49.00 37.25
N LEU A 189 47.34 49.75 37.15
CA LEU A 189 48.64 49.35 37.68
C LEU A 189 48.74 49.73 39.15
N LYS A 190 49.10 48.78 40.01
CA LYS A 190 49.23 48.98 41.45
C LYS A 190 50.69 48.82 41.90
N ASN A 191 51.12 49.64 42.86
CA ASN A 191 52.42 49.45 43.53
C ASN A 191 52.36 48.29 44.55
N LYS A 192 53.48 47.99 45.21
CA LYS A 192 53.54 46.95 46.26
C LYS A 192 52.63 47.23 47.47
N GLY A 193 52.23 48.48 47.69
CA GLY A 193 51.26 48.91 48.70
C GLY A 193 49.80 48.84 48.26
N SER A 194 49.50 48.31 47.07
CA SER A 194 48.17 48.25 46.44
C SER A 194 47.56 49.59 46.01
N GLU A 195 48.34 50.67 46.03
CA GLU A 195 47.91 51.97 45.51
C GLU A 195 48.02 51.99 43.99
N ILE A 196 47.03 52.60 43.31
CA ILE A 196 47.03 52.72 41.85
C ILE A 196 48.07 53.79 41.46
N VAL A 197 49.06 53.38 40.67
CA VAL A 197 50.15 54.23 40.17
C VAL A 197 50.05 54.55 38.69
N GLY A 198 49.03 54.02 38.00
CA GLY A 198 48.80 54.23 36.59
C GLY A 198 47.84 53.21 36.01
N LEU A 199 47.84 53.05 34.69
CA LEU A 199 47.07 52.03 33.98
C LEU A 199 47.89 51.40 32.85
N LEU A 200 47.60 50.14 32.55
CA LEU A 200 48.12 49.37 31.43
C LEU A 200 47.01 49.19 30.39
N GLY A 201 47.30 49.54 29.14
CA GLY A 201 46.46 49.30 27.98
C GLY A 201 47.07 48.26 27.05
N ILE A 202 46.24 47.32 26.58
CA ILE A 202 46.60 46.33 25.56
C ILE A 202 45.52 46.35 24.47
N SER A 203 45.89 46.66 23.23
CA SER A 203 44.95 46.74 22.10
C SER A 203 45.25 45.72 21.01
N PHE A 204 44.21 45.01 20.56
CA PHE A 204 44.27 44.01 19.49
C PHE A 204 43.53 44.51 18.24
N ASP A 205 44.15 44.43 17.06
CA ASP A 205 43.49 44.75 15.79
C ASP A 205 42.52 43.63 15.41
N VAL A 206 41.22 43.93 15.38
CA VAL A 206 40.14 42.99 15.05
C VAL A 206 39.47 43.30 13.70
N THR A 207 40.07 44.20 12.90
CA THR A 207 39.47 44.74 11.67
C THR A 207 39.12 43.66 10.66
N GLU A 208 40.09 42.80 10.31
CA GLU A 208 39.88 41.76 9.30
C GLU A 208 38.89 40.70 9.78
N PHE A 209 38.94 40.35 11.07
CA PHE A 209 37.99 39.42 11.68
C PHE A 209 36.55 39.94 11.58
N LYS A 210 36.32 41.22 11.92
CA LYS A 210 35.00 41.85 11.83
C LYS A 210 34.52 41.91 10.38
N LYS A 211 35.40 42.22 9.43
CA LYS A 211 35.07 42.24 8.01
C LYS A 211 34.61 40.88 7.50
N VAL A 212 35.36 39.81 7.80
CA VAL A 212 35.00 38.43 7.43
C VAL A 212 33.67 38.02 8.08
N PHE A 213 33.48 38.31 9.37
CA PHE A 213 32.24 38.00 10.08
C PHE A 213 31.02 38.72 9.49
N MET A 214 31.14 40.02 9.22
CA MET A 214 30.06 40.81 8.59
C MET A 214 29.77 40.33 7.17
N GLN A 215 30.79 39.91 6.42
CA GLN A 215 30.61 39.34 5.08
C GLN A 215 29.86 38.00 5.12
N GLN A 216 30.14 37.15 6.12
CA GLN A 216 29.38 35.91 6.33
C GLN A 216 27.92 36.19 6.68
N LEU A 217 27.65 37.12 7.60
CA LEU A 217 26.29 37.55 7.95
C LEU A 217 25.51 38.05 6.72
N HIS A 218 26.12 38.93 5.93
CA HIS A 218 25.49 39.46 4.72
C HIS A 218 25.21 38.37 3.69
N THR A 219 26.11 37.37 3.57
CA THR A 219 25.91 36.22 2.68
C THR A 219 24.70 35.39 3.12
N LEU A 220 24.57 35.11 4.42
CA LEU A 220 23.42 34.38 4.97
C LEU A 220 22.11 35.14 4.76
N GLU A 221 22.10 36.45 5.02
CA GLU A 221 20.94 37.30 4.76
C GLU A 221 20.49 37.27 3.30
N HIS A 222 21.44 37.31 2.36
CA HIS A 222 21.15 37.20 0.93
C HIS A 222 20.59 35.83 0.53
N ILE A 223 21.15 34.74 1.07
CA ILE A 223 20.64 33.40 0.82
C ILE A 223 19.19 33.30 1.27
N ILE A 224 18.89 33.72 2.51
CA ILE A 224 17.53 33.68 3.05
C ILE A 224 16.58 34.50 2.19
N ALA A 225 16.97 35.72 1.79
CA ALA A 225 16.16 36.61 0.97
C ALA A 225 15.74 35.97 -0.37
N MET A 226 16.65 35.22 -1.02
CA MET A 226 16.44 34.62 -2.33
C MET A 226 15.90 33.18 -2.30
N MET A 227 15.70 32.59 -1.10
CA MET A 227 15.19 31.22 -1.01
C MET A 227 13.83 31.08 -1.70
N PRO A 228 13.61 30.01 -2.48
CA PRO A 228 12.32 29.73 -3.09
C PRO A 228 11.27 29.40 -2.03
N GLY A 229 10.00 29.69 -2.35
CA GLY A 229 8.91 29.60 -1.38
C GLY A 229 8.87 30.78 -0.42
N ASN A 230 7.87 30.78 0.46
CA ASN A 230 7.69 31.79 1.49
C ASN A 230 8.34 31.29 2.78
N VAL A 231 9.36 32.00 3.26
CA VAL A 231 10.11 31.62 4.45
C VAL A 231 9.94 32.68 5.53
N TYR A 232 9.61 32.24 6.73
CA TYR A 232 9.40 33.12 7.87
C TYR A 232 9.76 32.46 9.19
N TRP A 233 10.00 33.26 10.22
CA TRP A 233 10.18 32.76 11.57
C TRP A 233 9.53 33.66 12.61
N VAL A 234 8.99 33.02 13.65
CA VAL A 234 8.26 33.66 14.75
C VAL A 234 8.86 33.25 16.09
N ASN A 235 8.66 34.08 17.11
CA ASN A 235 8.96 33.72 18.50
C ASN A 235 7.82 32.89 19.13
N LYS A 236 7.96 32.53 20.42
CA LYS A 236 6.96 31.75 21.18
C LYS A 236 5.58 32.39 21.22
N GLU A 237 5.50 33.71 21.13
CA GLU A 237 4.25 34.47 21.15
C GLU A 237 3.65 34.68 19.74
N ASN A 238 4.11 33.93 18.73
CA ASN A 238 3.72 34.04 17.33
C ASN A 238 4.00 35.43 16.71
N VAL A 239 5.02 36.13 17.22
CA VAL A 239 5.47 37.41 16.68
C VAL A 239 6.59 37.19 15.69
N TYR A 240 6.42 37.68 14.46
CA TYR A 240 7.40 37.59 13.40
C TYR A 240 8.72 38.25 13.80
N GLN A 241 9.80 37.48 13.66
CA GLN A 241 11.17 37.93 13.87
C GLN A 241 11.89 38.19 12.54
N GLY A 242 11.35 37.68 11.43
CA GLY A 242 11.77 38.02 10.08
C GLY A 242 11.19 37.08 9.02
N CYS A 243 11.51 37.36 7.76
CA CYS A 243 11.09 36.59 6.60
C CYS A 243 11.99 36.81 5.38
N ASN A 244 11.79 36.02 4.32
CA ASN A 244 12.38 36.25 3.01
C ASN A 244 11.56 37.22 2.16
N ASP A 245 12.09 37.58 0.98
CA ASP A 245 11.47 38.58 0.11
C ASP A 245 10.14 38.07 -0.49
N ASN A 246 10.02 36.76 -0.74
CA ASN A 246 8.77 36.14 -1.20
C ASN A 246 7.65 36.29 -0.17
N GLN A 247 7.91 35.97 1.10
CA GLN A 247 6.93 36.15 2.17
C GLN A 247 6.55 37.63 2.32
N ALA A 248 7.52 38.55 2.31
CA ALA A 248 7.22 39.98 2.41
C ALA A 248 6.30 40.45 1.28
N LYS A 249 6.57 40.01 0.04
CA LYS A 249 5.74 40.29 -1.13
C LYS A 249 4.34 39.68 -1.00
N LEU A 250 4.23 38.43 -0.56
CA LEU A 250 2.97 37.77 -0.26
C LEU A 250 2.17 38.61 0.75
N SER A 251 2.87 39.20 1.73
CA SER A 251 2.31 40.04 2.81
C SER A 251 1.79 41.38 2.35
N GLY A 252 2.02 41.75 1.09
CA GLY A 252 1.81 43.12 0.63
C GLY A 252 2.73 44.12 1.34
N LEU A 253 3.86 43.68 1.91
CA LEU A 253 4.86 44.55 2.54
C LEU A 253 5.91 44.97 1.52
N ILE A 254 6.47 46.18 1.69
CA ILE A 254 7.47 46.74 0.77
C ILE A 254 8.87 46.20 1.11
N SER A 255 9.10 45.88 2.39
CA SER A 255 10.38 45.36 2.87
C SER A 255 10.16 44.26 3.90
N ARG A 256 11.02 43.23 3.88
CA ARG A 256 11.06 42.20 4.94
C ARG A 256 11.30 42.76 6.34
N LYS A 257 11.85 43.97 6.48
CA LYS A 257 12.01 44.65 7.78
C LYS A 257 10.68 45.05 8.41
N GLU A 258 9.63 45.26 7.61
CA GLU A 258 8.31 45.68 8.09
C GLU A 258 7.54 44.55 8.77
N ILE A 259 7.90 43.28 8.52
CA ILE A 259 7.22 42.14 9.15
C ILE A 259 7.58 42.00 10.63
N ILE A 260 8.75 42.50 11.03
CA ILE A 260 9.30 42.30 12.37
C ILE A 260 8.39 42.96 13.40
N GLY A 261 7.96 42.19 14.40
CA GLY A 261 7.07 42.65 15.46
C GLY A 261 5.57 42.53 15.15
N LYS A 262 5.19 42.13 13.94
CA LYS A 262 3.79 41.86 13.57
C LYS A 262 3.36 40.45 13.98
N ARG A 263 2.05 40.22 14.06
CA ARG A 263 1.41 38.90 14.18
C ARG A 263 0.63 38.57 12.92
N ASN A 264 0.19 37.31 12.77
CA ASN A 264 -0.65 36.88 11.65
C ASN A 264 -1.91 37.75 11.46
N VAL A 265 -2.52 38.20 12.55
CA VAL A 265 -3.70 39.10 12.55
C VAL A 265 -3.42 40.49 11.98
N ASP A 266 -2.16 40.94 11.98
CA ASP A 266 -1.76 42.27 11.53
C ASP A 266 -1.45 42.32 10.02
N LEU A 267 -1.53 41.17 9.33
CA LEU A 267 -1.07 41.02 7.95
C LEU A 267 -2.25 41.02 6.94
N PRO A 268 -2.13 41.75 5.81
CA PRO A 268 -3.25 42.02 4.88
C PRO A 268 -3.88 40.80 4.22
N TRP A 269 -3.11 39.72 4.01
CA TRP A 269 -3.62 38.48 3.41
C TRP A 269 -4.66 37.76 4.28
N ASN A 270 -4.81 38.17 5.55
CA ASN A 270 -5.57 37.43 6.57
C ASN A 270 -6.98 38.00 6.86
N LEU A 271 -7.38 39.08 6.17
CA LEU A 271 -8.63 39.80 6.48
C LEU A 271 -9.84 39.36 5.64
N LYS A 272 -9.67 38.51 4.62
CA LYS A 272 -10.76 38.14 3.69
C LYS A 272 -11.06 36.65 3.54
N ALA A 273 -10.29 35.75 4.14
CA ALA A 273 -10.39 34.34 3.79
C ALA A 273 -10.19 33.37 4.94
N GLY A 274 -11.30 32.76 5.37
CA GLY A 274 -11.41 31.32 5.65
C GLY A 274 -10.52 30.69 6.72
N ALA A 275 -9.19 30.75 6.59
CA ALA A 275 -8.27 30.34 7.63
C ALA A 275 -8.33 31.39 8.74
N LEU A 276 -8.94 31.05 9.88
CA LEU A 276 -8.89 31.96 11.02
C LEU A 276 -7.41 32.18 11.38
N PRO A 277 -6.93 33.43 11.58
CA PRO A 277 -5.57 33.69 12.08
C PRO A 277 -5.19 32.81 13.29
N ASN A 278 -6.20 32.41 14.07
CA ASN A 278 -6.11 31.50 15.20
C ASN A 278 -5.70 30.05 14.83
N GLU A 279 -6.06 29.55 13.64
CA GLU A 279 -5.69 28.20 13.19
C GLU A 279 -4.20 28.12 12.83
N LEU A 280 -3.69 29.14 12.12
CA LEU A 280 -2.26 29.25 11.81
C LEU A 280 -1.44 29.39 13.09
N ASP A 281 -1.88 30.25 14.01
CA ASP A 281 -1.25 30.40 15.33
C ASP A 281 -1.34 29.11 16.16
N ALA A 282 -2.43 28.34 16.07
CA ALA A 282 -2.57 27.06 16.74
C ALA A 282 -1.59 26.01 16.19
N ILE A 283 -1.42 25.93 14.87
CA ILE A 283 -0.43 25.03 14.26
C ILE A 283 0.98 25.44 14.70
N ASN A 284 1.30 26.73 14.66
CA ASN A 284 2.61 27.23 15.09
C ASN A 284 2.85 26.90 16.58
N THR A 285 1.83 27.07 17.43
CA THR A 285 1.89 26.74 18.86
C THR A 285 2.11 25.25 19.07
N ASN A 286 1.41 24.40 18.30
CA ASN A 286 1.58 22.95 18.36
C ASN A 286 3.02 22.52 18.00
N VAL A 287 3.62 23.10 16.95
CA VAL A 287 5.04 22.86 16.62
C VAL A 287 5.97 23.24 17.77
N MET A 288 5.69 24.36 18.44
CA MET A 288 6.51 24.85 19.55
C MET A 288 6.32 24.08 20.85
N GLU A 289 5.13 23.52 21.09
CA GLU A 289 4.82 22.70 22.28
C GLU A 289 5.33 21.26 22.15
N THR A 290 5.12 20.64 20.99
CA THR A 290 5.55 19.26 20.71
C THR A 290 7.04 19.17 20.38
N GLY A 291 7.59 20.23 19.76
CA GLY A 291 8.94 20.20 19.22
C GLY A 291 9.09 19.33 17.96
N GLU A 292 7.98 18.94 17.32
CA GLU A 292 7.97 18.13 16.11
C GLU A 292 7.85 18.98 14.84
N VAL A 293 8.36 18.44 13.73
CA VAL A 293 8.20 19.06 12.41
C VAL A 293 6.82 18.71 11.87
N ILE A 294 6.03 19.72 11.53
CA ILE A 294 4.69 19.54 10.97
C ILE A 294 4.70 19.93 9.48
N VAL A 295 4.12 19.07 8.64
CA VAL A 295 3.88 19.33 7.23
C VAL A 295 2.37 19.35 6.99
N VAL A 296 1.86 20.44 6.45
CA VAL A 296 0.41 20.66 6.28
C VAL A 296 0.11 21.42 5.00
N GLU A 297 -1.03 21.12 4.37
CA GLU A 297 -1.55 21.89 3.25
C GLU A 297 -2.41 23.05 3.78
N GLU A 298 -2.05 24.28 3.43
CA GLU A 298 -2.67 25.51 3.93
C GLU A 298 -3.28 26.30 2.78
N PRO A 299 -4.62 26.48 2.75
CA PRO A 299 -5.25 27.39 1.81
C PRO A 299 -4.90 28.82 2.16
N ALA A 300 -4.51 29.59 1.15
CA ALA A 300 -4.30 31.01 1.28
C ALA A 300 -5.14 31.75 0.25
N THR A 301 -5.70 32.89 0.62
CA THR A 301 -6.31 33.80 -0.33
C THR A 301 -5.54 35.08 -0.35
N LEU A 302 -5.08 35.48 -1.54
CA LEU A 302 -4.36 36.73 -1.71
C LEU A 302 -5.29 37.94 -1.58
N SER A 303 -4.70 39.12 -1.46
CA SER A 303 -5.43 40.39 -1.35
C SER A 303 -6.33 40.70 -2.55
N ASP A 304 -6.02 40.13 -3.72
CA ASP A 304 -6.80 40.24 -4.96
C ASP A 304 -7.96 39.22 -5.05
N GLY A 305 -8.06 38.29 -4.10
CA GLY A 305 -9.07 37.24 -4.05
C GLY A 305 -8.66 35.90 -4.67
N SER A 306 -7.46 35.76 -5.22
CA SER A 306 -7.00 34.47 -5.76
C SER A 306 -6.83 33.44 -4.66
N GLN A 307 -7.33 32.23 -4.87
CA GLN A 307 -7.15 31.08 -3.98
C GLN A 307 -5.88 30.33 -4.36
N LEU A 308 -4.99 30.12 -3.40
CA LEU A 308 -3.75 29.36 -3.54
C LEU A 308 -3.72 28.23 -2.52
N MET A 309 -3.02 27.16 -2.88
CA MET A 309 -2.73 26.04 -1.99
C MET A 309 -1.24 26.00 -1.69
N TYR A 310 -0.88 26.11 -0.41
CA TYR A 310 0.50 26.00 0.03
C TYR A 310 0.76 24.65 0.71
N LEU A 311 1.90 24.04 0.43
CA LEU A 311 2.48 23.00 1.27
C LEU A 311 3.46 23.66 2.25
N SER A 312 3.07 23.70 3.51
CA SER A 312 3.81 24.36 4.59
C SER A 312 4.53 23.33 5.45
N THR A 313 5.86 23.46 5.57
CA THR A 313 6.70 22.75 6.52
C THR A 313 7.09 23.69 7.66
N LYS A 314 6.79 23.33 8.90
CA LYS A 314 7.03 24.13 10.09
C LYS A 314 7.88 23.36 11.09
N ALA A 315 8.96 23.96 11.56
CA ALA A 315 9.94 23.32 12.43
C ALA A 315 10.34 24.24 13.61
N PRO A 316 10.58 23.69 14.82
CA PRO A 316 10.98 24.51 15.96
C PRO A 316 12.41 25.05 15.80
N ILE A 317 12.61 26.31 16.19
CA ILE A 317 13.94 26.92 16.30
C ILE A 317 14.41 26.71 17.74
N ARG A 318 15.65 26.22 17.90
CA ARG A 318 16.27 25.95 19.21
C ARG A 318 17.46 26.87 19.45
N ASN A 319 17.68 27.25 20.71
CA ASN A 319 18.91 27.93 21.13
C ASN A 319 20.05 26.91 21.38
N GLU A 320 21.22 27.40 21.80
CA GLU A 320 22.39 26.56 22.14
C GLU A 320 22.15 25.56 23.28
N LYS A 321 21.12 25.76 24.11
CA LYS A 321 20.73 24.86 25.20
C LYS A 321 19.64 23.86 24.78
N GLU A 322 19.35 23.77 23.49
CA GLU A 322 18.25 22.99 22.88
C GLU A 322 16.84 23.44 23.29
N ASP A 323 16.68 24.55 24.01
CA ASP A 323 15.38 25.11 24.32
C ASP A 323 14.75 25.66 23.04
N ILE A 324 13.49 25.29 22.80
CA ILE A 324 12.71 25.90 21.72
C ILE A 324 12.56 27.39 22.03
N ILE A 325 12.90 28.26 21.07
CA ILE A 325 12.79 29.73 21.16
C ILE A 325 11.81 30.32 20.15
N GLY A 326 11.30 29.51 19.23
CA GLY A 326 10.40 29.94 18.17
C GLY A 326 10.18 28.84 17.15
N MET A 327 9.76 29.23 15.95
CA MET A 327 9.47 28.32 14.84
C MET A 327 9.85 28.97 13.51
N VAL A 328 10.32 28.15 12.56
CA VAL A 328 10.54 28.51 11.15
C VAL A 328 9.53 27.79 10.28
N GLY A 329 8.86 28.54 9.41
CA GLY A 329 7.91 28.05 8.42
C GLY A 329 8.45 28.25 7.01
N ILE A 330 8.26 27.24 6.17
CA ILE A 330 8.55 27.27 4.73
C ILE A 330 7.30 26.81 3.99
N SER A 331 6.74 27.67 3.15
CA SER A 331 5.51 27.39 2.39
C SER A 331 5.76 27.46 0.90
N VAL A 332 5.41 26.40 0.16
CA VAL A 332 5.59 26.31 -1.30
C VAL A 332 4.22 26.21 -1.96
N ASP A 333 3.98 27.01 -3.00
CA ASP A 333 2.74 26.96 -3.78
C ASP A 333 2.65 25.63 -4.56
N ILE A 334 1.56 24.91 -4.36
CA ILE A 334 1.24 23.62 -5.00
C ILE A 334 -0.09 23.68 -5.78
N THR A 335 -0.61 24.88 -6.07
CA THR A 335 -1.92 25.07 -6.73
C THR A 335 -2.00 24.37 -8.08
N ASP A 336 -1.05 24.66 -8.99
CA ASP A 336 -0.99 24.04 -10.32
C ASP A 336 -0.88 22.51 -10.24
N ARG A 337 -0.12 22.01 -9.25
CA ARG A 337 0.04 20.58 -9.01
C ARG A 337 -1.28 19.93 -8.58
N LYS A 338 -2.04 20.57 -7.69
CA LYS A 338 -3.36 20.07 -7.24
C LYS A 338 -4.38 20.09 -8.38
N GLU A 339 -4.41 21.14 -9.19
CA GLU A 339 -5.28 21.18 -10.38
C GLU A 339 -4.94 20.05 -11.37
N MET A 340 -3.66 19.82 -11.64
CA MET A 340 -3.24 18.69 -12.48
C MET A 340 -3.63 17.34 -11.90
N GLU A 341 -3.49 17.14 -10.59
CA GLU A 341 -3.86 15.91 -9.92
C GLU A 341 -5.37 15.64 -10.01
N ILE A 342 -6.20 16.66 -9.80
CA ILE A 342 -7.66 16.58 -9.96
C ILE A 342 -8.02 16.25 -11.41
N ASN A 343 -7.47 17.00 -12.38
CA ASN A 343 -7.74 16.79 -13.81
C ASN A 343 -7.35 15.37 -14.26
N LEU A 344 -6.20 14.87 -13.79
CA LEU A 344 -5.75 13.52 -14.10
C LEU A 344 -6.69 12.47 -13.49
N ARG A 345 -7.13 12.67 -12.25
CA ARG A 345 -8.06 11.78 -11.57
C ARG A 345 -9.41 11.72 -12.29
N GLU A 346 -9.94 12.87 -12.70
CA GLU A 346 -11.18 12.94 -13.48
C GLU A 346 -11.04 12.25 -14.84
N ALA A 347 -9.94 12.49 -15.57
CA ALA A 347 -9.67 11.82 -16.83
C ALA A 347 -9.54 10.30 -16.68
N MET A 348 -8.89 9.83 -15.60
CA MET A 348 -8.75 8.41 -15.29
C MET A 348 -10.10 7.76 -14.97
N ILE A 349 -10.93 8.41 -14.15
CA ILE A 349 -12.29 7.94 -13.83
C ILE A 349 -13.14 7.87 -15.11
N ALA A 350 -13.09 8.90 -15.95
CA ALA A 350 -13.83 8.93 -17.22
C ALA A 350 -13.38 7.80 -18.17
N ALA A 351 -12.07 7.56 -18.29
CA ALA A 351 -11.52 6.49 -19.12
C ALA A 351 -11.92 5.10 -18.59
N GLN A 352 -11.87 4.89 -17.27
CA GLN A 352 -12.30 3.64 -16.64
C GLN A 352 -13.81 3.40 -16.82
N ALA A 353 -14.63 4.44 -16.65
CA ALA A 353 -16.07 4.36 -16.88
C ALA A 353 -16.39 4.02 -18.34
N ALA A 354 -15.71 4.64 -19.31
CA ALA A 354 -15.86 4.32 -20.73
C ALA A 354 -15.44 2.88 -21.05
N SER A 355 -14.34 2.39 -20.46
CA SER A 355 -13.87 1.01 -20.64
C SER A 355 -14.86 -0.01 -20.06
N ARG A 356 -15.35 0.23 -18.84
CA ARG A 356 -16.37 -0.62 -18.20
C ARG A 356 -17.67 -0.64 -18.98
N ALA A 357 -18.17 0.52 -19.40
CA ALA A 357 -19.39 0.63 -20.21
C ALA A 357 -19.25 -0.13 -21.55
N LYS A 358 -18.06 -0.08 -22.17
CA LYS A 358 -17.77 -0.87 -23.39
C LYS A 358 -17.84 -2.37 -23.11
N SER A 359 -17.23 -2.85 -22.03
CA SER A 359 -17.24 -4.27 -21.66
C SER A 359 -18.65 -4.77 -21.30
N GLU A 360 -19.40 -3.99 -20.51
CA GLU A 360 -20.79 -4.30 -20.15
C GLU A 360 -21.71 -4.32 -21.37
N PHE A 361 -21.56 -3.34 -22.28
CA PHE A 361 -22.32 -3.29 -23.52
C PHE A 361 -22.11 -4.55 -24.38
N ILE A 362 -20.86 -5.00 -24.52
CA ILE A 362 -20.54 -6.21 -25.28
C ILE A 362 -21.05 -7.48 -24.59
N ALA A 363 -20.94 -7.56 -23.25
CA ALA A 363 -21.46 -8.68 -22.48
C ALA A 363 -22.99 -8.80 -22.61
N ASN A 364 -23.71 -7.67 -22.49
CA ASN A 364 -25.16 -7.62 -22.62
C ASN A 364 -25.63 -7.96 -24.03
N ILE A 365 -25.02 -7.37 -25.07
CA ILE A 365 -25.31 -7.72 -26.46
C ILE A 365 -25.11 -9.22 -26.70
N SER A 366 -24.08 -9.82 -26.12
CA SER A 366 -23.81 -11.23 -26.35
C SER A 366 -24.83 -12.14 -25.68
N HIS A 367 -25.34 -11.78 -24.50
CA HIS A 367 -26.46 -12.47 -23.86
C HIS A 367 -27.75 -12.31 -24.69
N ASP A 368 -28.01 -11.11 -25.18
CA ASP A 368 -29.20 -10.77 -25.98
C ASP A 368 -29.17 -11.40 -27.37
N LEU A 369 -27.97 -11.64 -27.92
CA LEU A 369 -27.80 -12.42 -29.16
C LEU A 369 -27.90 -13.92 -28.88
N ARG A 370 -27.31 -14.43 -27.79
CA ARG A 370 -27.30 -15.85 -27.45
C ARG A 370 -28.70 -16.41 -27.23
N THR A 371 -29.55 -15.68 -26.51
CA THR A 371 -30.90 -16.13 -26.11
C THR A 371 -31.81 -16.50 -27.30
N PRO A 372 -32.03 -15.63 -28.30
CA PRO A 372 -32.83 -15.99 -29.48
C PRO A 372 -32.15 -17.07 -30.33
N LEU A 373 -30.82 -17.09 -30.38
CA LEU A 373 -30.05 -18.07 -31.13
C LEU A 373 -30.14 -19.48 -30.56
N THR A 374 -30.05 -19.64 -29.25
CA THR A 374 -30.31 -20.90 -28.56
C THR A 374 -31.73 -21.38 -28.84
N GLY A 375 -32.71 -20.46 -28.82
CA GLY A 375 -34.10 -20.78 -29.20
C GLY A 375 -34.23 -21.30 -30.64
N VAL A 376 -33.55 -20.68 -31.61
CA VAL A 376 -33.53 -21.14 -33.01
C VAL A 376 -32.87 -22.51 -33.14
N VAL A 377 -31.79 -22.78 -32.41
CA VAL A 377 -31.10 -24.07 -32.39
C VAL A 377 -31.99 -25.16 -31.79
N THR A 378 -32.63 -24.90 -30.65
CA THR A 378 -33.57 -25.84 -30.03
C THR A 378 -34.77 -26.13 -30.93
N MET A 379 -35.34 -25.10 -31.58
CA MET A 379 -36.42 -25.28 -32.55
C MET A 379 -35.97 -26.08 -33.77
N ALA A 380 -34.72 -25.92 -34.22
CA ALA A 380 -34.15 -26.68 -35.32
C ALA A 380 -33.94 -28.16 -34.96
N ASP A 381 -33.51 -28.45 -33.72
CA ASP A 381 -33.41 -29.82 -33.21
C ASP A 381 -34.78 -30.49 -33.07
N ASP A 382 -35.76 -29.78 -32.51
CA ASP A 382 -37.15 -30.23 -32.44
C ASP A 382 -37.73 -30.53 -33.82
N LEU A 383 -37.41 -29.68 -34.81
CA LEU A 383 -37.84 -29.85 -36.19
C LEU A 383 -37.16 -31.06 -36.84
N LYS A 384 -35.86 -31.26 -36.57
CA LYS A 384 -35.08 -32.40 -37.06
C LYS A 384 -35.71 -33.71 -36.58
N ASP A 385 -36.01 -33.80 -35.29
CA ASP A 385 -36.58 -35.00 -34.67
C ASP A 385 -38.00 -35.31 -35.18
N ARG A 386 -38.79 -34.27 -35.53
CA ARG A 386 -40.14 -34.43 -36.11
C ARG A 386 -40.13 -34.77 -37.60
N LEU A 387 -39.08 -34.41 -38.34
CA LEU A 387 -38.97 -34.60 -39.79
C LEU A 387 -38.27 -35.90 -40.19
N ILE A 388 -37.83 -36.72 -39.24
CA ILE A 388 -37.23 -38.03 -39.48
C ILE A 388 -38.18 -38.86 -40.36
N GLY A 389 -37.75 -39.20 -41.58
CA GLY A 389 -38.50 -39.99 -42.55
C GLY A 389 -39.59 -39.25 -43.34
N LEU A 390 -39.80 -37.95 -43.13
CA LEU A 390 -40.81 -37.13 -43.83
C LEU A 390 -40.25 -36.20 -44.92
N GLY A 391 -38.93 -36.23 -45.16
CA GLY A 391 -38.30 -35.53 -46.29
C GLY A 391 -37.96 -34.04 -46.06
N GLY A 392 -37.56 -33.66 -44.84
CA GLY A 392 -37.06 -32.31 -44.50
C GLY A 392 -35.95 -32.29 -43.43
N GLU A 393 -35.37 -33.45 -43.14
CA GLU A 393 -34.37 -33.65 -42.08
C GLU A 393 -33.05 -32.93 -42.42
N GLN A 394 -32.74 -32.80 -43.71
CA GLN A 394 -31.54 -32.12 -44.22
C GLN A 394 -31.60 -30.61 -43.94
N GLU A 395 -32.76 -29.99 -44.17
CA GLU A 395 -33.03 -28.57 -43.97
C GLU A 395 -33.02 -28.22 -42.48
N ALA A 396 -33.62 -29.06 -41.63
CA ALA A 396 -33.57 -28.90 -40.18
C ALA A 396 -32.12 -29.01 -39.64
N LYS A 397 -31.34 -29.95 -40.19
CA LYS A 397 -29.92 -30.11 -39.86
C LYS A 397 -29.08 -28.91 -40.31
N TRP A 398 -29.38 -28.30 -41.45
CA TRP A 398 -28.72 -27.06 -41.89
C TRP A 398 -29.07 -25.86 -41.02
N LEU A 399 -30.33 -25.73 -40.59
CA LEU A 399 -30.78 -24.69 -39.68
C LEU A 399 -30.06 -24.81 -38.32
N HIS A 400 -30.04 -26.03 -37.75
CA HIS A 400 -29.36 -26.34 -36.50
C HIS A 400 -27.86 -25.99 -36.58
N ASN A 401 -27.17 -26.50 -37.60
CA ASN A 401 -25.73 -26.27 -37.77
C ASN A 401 -25.40 -24.79 -37.98
N SER A 402 -26.28 -24.03 -38.61
CA SER A 402 -26.12 -22.58 -38.80
C SER A 402 -26.29 -21.81 -37.49
N GLY A 403 -27.25 -22.22 -36.65
CA GLY A 403 -27.46 -21.63 -35.32
C GLY A 403 -26.29 -21.91 -34.37
N VAL A 404 -25.76 -23.13 -34.37
CA VAL A 404 -24.57 -23.50 -33.58
C VAL A 404 -23.34 -22.69 -34.02
N GLN A 405 -23.10 -22.55 -35.34
CA GLN A 405 -21.99 -21.74 -35.85
C GLN A 405 -22.08 -20.26 -35.46
N LEU A 406 -23.30 -19.71 -35.42
CA LEU A 406 -23.50 -18.32 -35.03
C LEU A 406 -23.32 -18.12 -33.51
N LEU A 407 -23.73 -19.08 -32.69
CA LEU A 407 -23.42 -19.10 -31.25
C LEU A 407 -21.92 -19.15 -30.98
N GLU A 408 -21.20 -20.00 -31.72
CA GLU A 408 -19.75 -20.12 -31.61
C GLU A 408 -19.04 -18.83 -32.06
N PHE A 409 -19.54 -18.15 -33.09
CA PHE A 409 -19.05 -16.83 -33.48
C PHE A 409 -19.23 -15.78 -32.37
N CYS A 410 -20.42 -15.71 -31.77
CA CYS A 410 -20.70 -14.79 -30.67
C CYS A 410 -19.79 -15.06 -29.46
N ASN A 411 -19.57 -16.33 -29.11
CA ASN A 411 -18.67 -16.71 -28.03
C ASN A 411 -17.20 -16.34 -28.35
N ASN A 412 -16.75 -16.53 -29.59
CA ASN A 412 -15.41 -16.12 -30.02
C ASN A 412 -15.21 -14.59 -29.99
N ILE A 413 -16.24 -13.79 -30.29
CA ILE A 413 -16.19 -12.33 -30.14
C ILE A 413 -16.01 -11.95 -28.67
N LEU A 414 -16.78 -12.57 -27.77
CA LEU A 414 -16.66 -12.37 -26.33
C LEU A 414 -15.28 -12.74 -25.82
N ASP A 415 -14.78 -13.93 -26.17
CA ASP A 415 -13.45 -14.38 -25.78
C ASP A 415 -12.37 -13.41 -26.27
N SER A 416 -12.51 -12.85 -27.47
CA SER A 416 -11.58 -11.86 -28.01
C SER A 416 -11.62 -10.51 -27.28
N VAL A 417 -12.78 -10.07 -26.78
CA VAL A 417 -12.90 -8.83 -25.99
C VAL A 417 -12.43 -9.05 -24.55
N SER A 418 -12.68 -10.23 -23.98
CA SER A 418 -12.20 -10.63 -22.65
C SER A 418 -10.69 -10.89 -22.65
N ALA A 419 -10.13 -11.41 -23.75
CA ALA A 419 -8.70 -11.70 -23.89
C ALA A 419 -7.81 -10.47 -23.74
N ASP A 420 -8.32 -9.28 -24.07
CA ASP A 420 -7.59 -8.01 -23.92
C ASP A 420 -7.48 -7.57 -22.44
N ASN A 421 -8.28 -8.16 -21.54
CA ASN A 421 -8.37 -7.79 -20.12
C ASN A 421 -7.80 -8.85 -19.16
N TYR A 422 -7.36 -10.02 -19.64
CA TYR A 422 -6.74 -11.01 -18.76
C TYR A 422 -5.38 -10.54 -18.26
N THR A 423 -5.15 -10.75 -16.97
CA THR A 423 -3.87 -10.53 -16.30
C THR A 423 -3.29 -11.87 -15.83
N GLU A 424 -2.01 -11.90 -15.45
CA GLU A 424 -1.38 -13.11 -14.92
C GLU A 424 -2.11 -13.69 -13.69
N GLN A 425 -2.90 -12.86 -12.98
CA GLN A 425 -3.71 -13.26 -11.83
C GLN A 425 -4.94 -14.12 -12.21
N ASP A 426 -5.32 -14.17 -13.50
CA ASP A 426 -6.47 -14.93 -14.01
C ASP A 426 -6.09 -16.36 -14.48
N LEU A 427 -4.83 -16.76 -14.32
CA LEU A 427 -4.33 -18.09 -14.66
C LEU A 427 -4.72 -19.11 -13.58
N LYS A 428 -5.27 -20.24 -14.00
CA LYS A 428 -5.49 -21.39 -13.12
C LYS A 428 -4.35 -22.38 -13.32
N GLU A 429 -3.36 -22.39 -12.44
CA GLU A 429 -2.28 -23.38 -12.50
C GLU A 429 -2.78 -24.72 -11.95
N GLU A 430 -2.85 -25.75 -12.79
CA GLU A 430 -3.21 -27.12 -12.44
C GLU A 430 -2.18 -28.12 -12.98
N CYS A 431 -1.98 -29.25 -12.28
CA CYS A 431 -1.09 -30.32 -12.72
C CYS A 431 -1.85 -31.27 -13.64
N PHE A 432 -1.36 -31.48 -14.87
CA PHE A 432 -2.02 -32.34 -15.85
C PHE A 432 -1.02 -33.16 -16.69
N ASP A 433 -1.51 -34.25 -17.28
CA ASP A 433 -0.73 -35.13 -18.17
C ASP A 433 -0.66 -34.52 -19.58
N LEU A 434 0.55 -34.12 -19.98
CA LEU A 434 0.81 -33.52 -21.28
C LEU A 434 0.44 -34.46 -22.43
N ARG A 435 0.71 -35.76 -22.30
CA ARG A 435 0.44 -36.73 -23.38
C ARG A 435 -1.06 -36.96 -23.53
N GLN A 436 -1.81 -37.01 -22.43
CA GLN A 436 -3.27 -37.09 -22.46
C GLN A 436 -3.90 -35.86 -23.09
N LEU A 437 -3.40 -34.65 -22.79
CA LEU A 437 -3.88 -33.42 -23.40
C LEU A 437 -3.74 -33.45 -24.93
N ILE A 438 -2.54 -33.81 -25.44
CA ILE A 438 -2.30 -33.90 -26.89
C ILE A 438 -3.21 -34.94 -27.54
N GLN A 439 -3.41 -36.10 -26.87
CA GLN A 439 -4.33 -37.13 -27.36
C GLN A 439 -5.79 -36.65 -27.37
N ALA A 440 -6.24 -35.94 -26.33
CA ALA A 440 -7.59 -35.41 -26.23
C ALA A 440 -7.90 -34.42 -27.36
N VAL A 441 -6.96 -33.51 -27.66
CA VAL A 441 -7.08 -32.58 -28.80
C VAL A 441 -7.18 -33.34 -30.13
N GLY A 442 -6.32 -34.33 -30.35
CA GLY A 442 -6.36 -35.15 -31.57
C GLY A 442 -7.67 -35.94 -31.70
N ASN A 443 -8.12 -36.59 -30.63
CA ASN A 443 -9.32 -37.42 -30.61
C ASN A 443 -10.60 -36.63 -30.94
N LEU A 444 -10.69 -35.37 -30.49
CA LEU A 444 -11.84 -34.52 -30.80
C LEU A 444 -11.97 -34.27 -32.31
N GLU A 445 -10.84 -34.06 -32.99
CA GLU A 445 -10.79 -33.72 -34.41
C GLU A 445 -10.74 -34.95 -35.35
N MET A 446 -10.50 -36.14 -34.80
CA MET A 446 -10.41 -37.40 -35.56
C MET A 446 -11.56 -37.68 -36.53
N PRO A 447 -12.84 -37.40 -36.18
CA PRO A 447 -13.94 -37.56 -37.13
C PRO A 447 -13.75 -36.72 -38.40
N MET A 448 -13.29 -35.47 -38.26
CA MET A 448 -13.06 -34.57 -39.39
C MET A 448 -11.83 -34.99 -40.20
N ILE A 449 -10.73 -35.36 -39.53
CA ILE A 449 -9.50 -35.90 -40.14
C ILE A 449 -9.81 -37.12 -41.00
N LYS A 450 -10.57 -38.09 -40.47
CA LYS A 450 -11.01 -39.29 -41.20
C LYS A 450 -11.96 -38.96 -42.34
N SER A 451 -12.88 -38.01 -42.16
CA SER A 451 -13.82 -37.60 -43.20
C SER A 451 -13.11 -37.00 -44.43
N LYS A 452 -11.98 -36.32 -44.22
CA LYS A 452 -11.11 -35.77 -45.27
C LYS A 452 -10.01 -36.73 -45.75
N GLY A 453 -9.86 -37.90 -45.12
CA GLY A 453 -8.80 -38.86 -45.46
C GLY A 453 -7.37 -38.37 -45.16
N LEU A 454 -7.21 -37.46 -44.19
CA LEU A 454 -5.89 -36.95 -43.79
C LEU A 454 -5.19 -37.92 -42.83
N ASN A 455 -3.85 -37.97 -42.87
CA ASN A 455 -3.09 -38.67 -41.84
C ASN A 455 -2.78 -37.72 -40.68
N PHE A 456 -3.05 -38.17 -39.45
CA PHE A 456 -2.72 -37.43 -38.24
C PHE A 456 -1.53 -38.07 -37.52
N ILE A 457 -0.56 -37.24 -37.14
CA ILE A 457 0.67 -37.66 -36.44
C ILE A 457 0.81 -36.84 -35.16
N SER A 458 0.81 -37.48 -34.01
CA SER A 458 1.12 -36.84 -32.72
C SER A 458 2.45 -37.36 -32.20
N ASN A 459 3.44 -36.48 -32.03
CA ASN A 459 4.76 -36.83 -31.54
C ASN A 459 5.10 -35.99 -30.31
N VAL A 460 5.38 -36.64 -29.19
CA VAL A 460 5.79 -35.99 -27.94
C VAL A 460 7.14 -36.57 -27.55
N ASP A 461 8.13 -35.70 -27.39
CA ASP A 461 9.50 -36.08 -27.05
C ASP A 461 9.51 -37.10 -25.89
N PRO A 462 10.18 -38.26 -26.04
CA PRO A 462 10.29 -39.24 -24.96
C PRO A 462 10.95 -38.67 -23.70
N ASN A 463 11.81 -37.66 -23.86
CA ASN A 463 12.52 -37.02 -22.75
C ASN A 463 11.70 -35.91 -22.07
N SER A 464 10.55 -35.51 -22.62
CA SER A 464 9.70 -34.52 -21.96
C SER A 464 8.99 -35.13 -20.75
N PRO A 465 8.82 -34.37 -19.66
CA PRO A 465 8.08 -34.81 -18.48
C PRO A 465 6.63 -35.14 -18.84
N SER A 466 6.07 -36.15 -18.16
CA SER A 466 4.67 -36.54 -18.37
C SER A 466 3.68 -35.57 -17.74
N TYR A 467 4.04 -34.96 -16.60
CA TYR A 467 3.19 -34.04 -15.86
C TYR A 467 3.79 -32.65 -15.79
N ILE A 468 2.98 -31.65 -16.07
CA ILE A 468 3.35 -30.24 -16.07
C ILE A 468 2.27 -29.41 -15.36
N VAL A 469 2.67 -28.29 -14.76
CA VAL A 469 1.75 -27.39 -14.05
C VAL A 469 1.54 -26.10 -14.84
N LYS A 470 0.31 -25.87 -15.30
CA LYS A 470 -0.15 -24.65 -16.00
C LYS A 470 -1.67 -24.67 -16.15
N ASP A 471 -2.25 -23.72 -16.87
CA ASP A 471 -3.67 -23.70 -17.22
C ASP A 471 -3.95 -24.64 -18.40
N GLU A 472 -4.47 -25.85 -18.11
CA GLU A 472 -4.74 -26.89 -19.10
C GLU A 472 -5.76 -26.41 -20.13
N ALA A 473 -6.83 -25.76 -19.67
CA ALA A 473 -7.92 -25.28 -20.52
C ALA A 473 -7.44 -24.27 -21.57
N LYS A 474 -6.56 -23.32 -21.20
CA LYS A 474 -6.00 -22.35 -22.15
C LYS A 474 -5.05 -23.03 -23.14
N LEU A 475 -4.20 -23.95 -22.68
CA LEU A 475 -3.30 -24.71 -23.56
C LEU A 475 -4.07 -25.59 -24.56
N TYR A 476 -5.12 -26.27 -24.08
CA TYR A 476 -6.07 -27.03 -24.89
C TYR A 476 -6.67 -26.16 -26.01
N ARG A 477 -7.15 -24.94 -25.67
CA ARG A 477 -7.75 -24.02 -26.64
C ARG A 477 -6.76 -23.50 -27.68
N ILE A 478 -5.49 -23.27 -27.31
CA ILE A 478 -4.44 -22.90 -28.28
C ILE A 478 -4.27 -24.02 -29.31
N LEU A 479 -4.05 -25.24 -28.83
CA LEU A 479 -3.78 -26.41 -29.68
C LEU A 479 -4.98 -26.76 -30.57
N LEU A 480 -6.20 -26.69 -30.04
CA LEU A 480 -7.42 -26.94 -30.80
C LEU A 480 -7.60 -25.91 -31.93
N ASN A 481 -7.35 -24.63 -31.68
CA ASN A 481 -7.43 -23.59 -32.71
C ASN A 481 -6.41 -23.81 -33.84
N LEU A 482 -5.17 -24.17 -33.49
CA LEU A 482 -4.12 -24.42 -34.48
C LEU A 482 -4.38 -25.71 -35.27
N LEU A 483 -4.78 -26.80 -34.60
CA LEU A 483 -5.10 -28.07 -35.25
C LEU A 483 -6.34 -27.95 -36.15
N GLY A 484 -7.40 -27.29 -35.69
CA GLY A 484 -8.60 -27.04 -36.48
C GLY A 484 -8.29 -26.24 -37.76
N ASN A 485 -7.40 -25.25 -37.69
CA ASN A 485 -6.93 -24.54 -38.88
C ASN A 485 -6.15 -25.47 -39.83
N ALA A 486 -5.22 -26.27 -39.32
CA ALA A 486 -4.44 -27.22 -40.11
C ALA A 486 -5.33 -28.21 -40.90
N ILE A 487 -6.36 -28.77 -40.25
CA ILE A 487 -7.33 -29.69 -40.88
C ILE A 487 -8.20 -28.97 -41.91
N LYS A 488 -8.64 -27.75 -41.59
CA LYS A 488 -9.49 -26.97 -42.47
C LYS A 488 -8.80 -26.62 -43.79
N PHE A 489 -7.51 -26.26 -43.74
CA PHE A 489 -6.74 -25.79 -44.91
C PHE A 489 -5.93 -26.89 -45.62
N THR A 490 -6.02 -28.13 -45.14
CA THR A 490 -5.45 -29.31 -45.82
C THR A 490 -6.57 -30.15 -46.45
N GLU A 491 -6.47 -30.36 -47.76
CA GLU A 491 -7.41 -31.21 -48.51
C GLU A 491 -6.92 -32.66 -48.59
N ASN A 492 -5.62 -32.87 -48.83
CA ASN A 492 -4.98 -34.19 -48.84
C ASN A 492 -3.58 -34.06 -48.21
N GLY A 493 -3.14 -35.10 -47.50
CA GLY A 493 -1.81 -35.14 -46.90
C GLY A 493 -1.86 -35.34 -45.39
N ASN A 494 -0.98 -34.65 -44.67
CA ASN A 494 -0.72 -34.91 -43.26
C ASN A 494 -0.92 -33.67 -42.40
N VAL A 495 -1.40 -33.88 -41.18
CA VAL A 495 -1.41 -32.88 -40.11
C VAL A 495 -0.71 -33.47 -38.90
N SER A 496 0.20 -32.72 -38.28
CA SER A 496 0.94 -33.17 -37.10
C SER A 496 0.88 -32.20 -35.93
N ILE A 497 0.96 -32.77 -34.72
CA ILE A 497 1.30 -32.04 -33.49
C ILE A 497 2.61 -32.63 -32.97
N ASP A 498 3.63 -31.79 -32.88
CA ASP A 498 4.96 -32.12 -32.36
C ASP A 498 5.23 -31.32 -31.10
N VAL A 499 5.63 -32.00 -30.02
CA VAL A 499 6.07 -31.38 -28.76
C VAL A 499 7.51 -31.76 -28.48
N ASN A 500 8.41 -30.78 -28.48
CA ASN A 500 9.85 -30.98 -28.31
C ASN A 500 10.35 -30.34 -27.02
N LEU A 501 11.24 -31.05 -26.31
CA LEU A 501 11.93 -30.48 -25.15
C LEU A 501 13.01 -29.50 -25.63
N ILE A 502 12.99 -28.26 -25.12
CA ILE A 502 14.04 -27.27 -25.39
C ILE A 502 15.09 -27.31 -24.28
N GLU A 503 14.64 -27.13 -23.05
CA GLU A 503 15.47 -27.03 -21.85
C GLU A 503 14.69 -27.54 -20.64
N GLN A 504 15.39 -28.14 -19.70
CA GLN A 504 14.83 -28.59 -18.43
C GLN A 504 15.84 -28.30 -17.32
N ASP A 505 15.37 -27.64 -16.26
CA ASP A 505 16.07 -27.47 -15.00
C ASP A 505 15.40 -28.30 -13.89
N ASP A 506 15.86 -28.17 -12.65
CA ASP A 506 15.36 -28.96 -11.52
C ASP A 506 13.88 -28.72 -11.19
N ASN A 507 13.30 -27.57 -11.57
CA ASN A 507 11.93 -27.18 -11.24
C ASN A 507 11.06 -26.82 -12.45
N ASN A 508 11.64 -26.48 -13.59
CA ASN A 508 10.96 -26.00 -14.78
C ASN A 508 11.39 -26.76 -16.04
N VAL A 509 10.47 -26.80 -16.99
CA VAL A 509 10.68 -27.35 -18.32
C VAL A 509 10.18 -26.38 -19.37
N THR A 510 10.95 -26.16 -20.41
CA THR A 510 10.54 -25.37 -21.58
C THR A 510 10.27 -26.30 -22.75
N LEU A 511 9.03 -26.27 -23.24
CA LEU A 511 8.58 -27.13 -24.34
C LEU A 511 8.22 -26.27 -25.56
N LYS A 512 8.61 -26.75 -26.74
CA LYS A 512 8.20 -26.22 -28.04
C LYS A 512 7.01 -27.02 -28.54
N PHE A 513 5.88 -26.35 -28.76
CA PHE A 513 4.72 -26.92 -29.43
C PHE A 513 4.73 -26.52 -30.89
N CYS A 514 4.40 -27.46 -31.76
CA CYS A 514 4.41 -27.26 -33.19
C CYS A 514 3.22 -27.96 -33.83
N VAL A 515 2.44 -27.23 -34.64
CA VAL A 515 1.35 -27.79 -35.44
C VAL A 515 1.71 -27.59 -36.90
N THR A 516 1.81 -28.69 -37.65
CA THR A 516 2.25 -28.69 -39.05
C THR A 516 1.15 -29.25 -39.95
N ASP A 517 0.94 -28.61 -41.09
CA ASP A 517 0.01 -29.03 -42.13
C ASP A 517 0.71 -29.06 -43.49
N THR A 518 0.27 -29.95 -44.39
CA THR A 518 0.74 -30.01 -45.79
C THR A 518 -0.28 -29.40 -46.76
N GLY A 519 -1.04 -28.42 -46.28
CA GLY A 519 -2.14 -27.78 -47.00
C GLY A 519 -1.69 -26.68 -47.96
N ILE A 520 -2.57 -25.71 -48.18
CA ILE A 520 -2.38 -24.64 -49.19
C ILE A 520 -1.22 -23.66 -48.88
N GLY A 521 -0.72 -23.64 -47.64
CA GLY A 521 0.27 -22.65 -47.21
C GLY A 521 -0.25 -21.21 -47.22
N ILE A 522 0.60 -20.25 -46.81
CA ILE A 522 0.25 -18.85 -46.64
C ILE A 522 1.27 -17.99 -47.40
N LYS A 523 0.77 -17.09 -48.26
CA LYS A 523 1.58 -16.12 -49.00
C LYS A 523 2.37 -15.23 -48.06
N SER A 524 3.66 -15.01 -48.38
CA SER A 524 4.58 -14.19 -47.56
C SER A 524 4.02 -12.81 -47.20
N GLU A 525 3.30 -12.17 -48.12
CA GLU A 525 2.67 -10.85 -47.93
C GLU A 525 1.51 -10.84 -46.90
N LEU A 526 0.94 -12.00 -46.58
CA LEU A 526 -0.18 -12.12 -45.62
C LEU A 526 0.26 -12.67 -44.25
N GLN A 527 1.48 -13.20 -44.11
CA GLN A 527 1.93 -13.94 -42.92
C GLN A 527 1.96 -13.11 -41.63
N ASP A 528 2.18 -11.80 -41.72
CA ASP A 528 2.14 -10.91 -40.54
C ASP A 528 0.70 -10.55 -40.14
N GLN A 529 -0.20 -10.43 -41.13
CA GLN A 529 -1.57 -9.95 -40.93
C GLN A 529 -2.52 -11.06 -40.45
N ILE A 530 -2.19 -12.34 -40.60
CA ILE A 530 -3.07 -13.43 -40.15
C ILE A 530 -3.34 -13.44 -38.64
N PHE A 531 -2.48 -12.80 -37.85
CA PHE A 531 -2.64 -12.67 -36.40
C PHE A 531 -3.52 -11.45 -36.03
N ASP A 532 -3.85 -10.58 -36.98
CA ASP A 532 -4.70 -9.42 -36.75
C ASP A 532 -6.16 -9.82 -36.53
N ARG A 533 -6.84 -9.04 -35.69
CA ARG A 533 -8.23 -9.26 -35.31
C ARG A 533 -9.14 -9.15 -36.56
N PHE A 534 -10.00 -10.15 -36.77
CA PHE A 534 -10.93 -10.24 -37.90
C PHE A 534 -10.28 -10.39 -39.29
N PHE A 535 -8.97 -10.59 -39.36
CA PHE A 535 -8.28 -10.73 -40.63
C PHE A 535 -8.56 -12.09 -41.30
N ARG A 536 -8.71 -12.08 -42.63
CA ARG A 536 -8.93 -13.27 -43.46
C ARG A 536 -8.19 -13.11 -44.79
N ALA A 537 -7.46 -14.16 -45.21
CA ALA A 537 -6.74 -14.18 -46.48
C ALA A 537 -7.65 -14.20 -47.72
N ASP A 538 -8.90 -14.68 -47.58
CA ASP A 538 -9.91 -14.69 -48.66
C ASP A 538 -11.09 -13.76 -48.35
N PRO A 539 -11.57 -12.95 -49.33
CA PRO A 539 -12.78 -12.16 -49.20
C PRO A 539 -14.03 -13.02 -48.94
N SER A 540 -14.89 -12.57 -48.03
CA SER A 540 -16.10 -13.25 -47.53
C SER A 540 -17.07 -13.75 -48.61
N TYR A 541 -17.03 -13.20 -49.83
CA TYR A 541 -17.92 -13.57 -50.93
C TYR A 541 -17.49 -14.80 -51.76
N LYS A 542 -16.23 -15.27 -51.66
CA LYS A 542 -15.76 -16.43 -52.44
C LYS A 542 -16.07 -17.79 -51.81
N GLY A 543 -16.50 -17.84 -50.54
CA GLY A 543 -17.13 -19.01 -49.92
C GLY A 543 -16.26 -20.28 -49.74
N VAL A 544 -14.98 -20.28 -50.15
CA VAL A 544 -14.14 -21.50 -50.17
C VAL A 544 -13.76 -21.96 -48.75
N TYR A 545 -13.48 -21.04 -47.81
CA TYR A 545 -13.09 -21.37 -46.44
C TYR A 545 -13.91 -20.58 -45.39
N LYS A 546 -14.63 -21.29 -44.50
CA LYS A 546 -15.50 -20.72 -43.43
C LYS A 546 -14.70 -20.39 -42.16
N GLY A 547 -14.74 -19.15 -41.66
CA GLY A 547 -14.13 -18.77 -40.36
C GLY A 547 -14.19 -17.27 -40.05
N ASN A 548 -14.05 -16.94 -38.75
CA ASN A 548 -14.36 -15.61 -38.20
C ASN A 548 -13.14 -14.67 -38.07
N GLY A 549 -11.93 -15.15 -38.33
CA GLY A 549 -10.69 -14.36 -38.22
C GLY A 549 -10.28 -14.01 -36.77
N LEU A 550 -10.80 -14.73 -35.78
CA LEU A 550 -10.53 -14.49 -34.35
C LEU A 550 -9.68 -15.58 -33.67
N GLY A 551 -9.70 -16.81 -34.18
CA GLY A 551 -9.07 -17.96 -33.50
C GLY A 551 -7.56 -17.82 -33.32
N LEU A 552 -6.85 -17.30 -34.33
CA LEU A 552 -5.40 -17.13 -34.27
C LEU A 552 -4.99 -15.96 -33.35
N TYR A 553 -5.77 -14.87 -33.33
CA TYR A 553 -5.61 -13.77 -32.38
C TYR A 553 -5.77 -14.24 -30.93
N ILE A 554 -6.80 -15.04 -30.64
CA ILE A 554 -7.04 -15.59 -29.30
C ILE A 554 -5.92 -16.54 -28.89
N ALA A 555 -5.50 -17.44 -29.78
CA ALA A 555 -4.38 -18.34 -29.53
C ALA A 555 -3.09 -17.58 -29.20
N GLN A 556 -2.78 -16.52 -29.96
CA GLN A 556 -1.64 -15.63 -29.75
C GLN A 556 -1.70 -14.96 -28.36
N LYS A 557 -2.88 -14.47 -27.95
CA LYS A 557 -3.09 -13.86 -26.63
C LYS A 557 -2.94 -14.86 -25.49
N TYR A 558 -3.43 -16.09 -25.64
CA TYR A 558 -3.23 -17.11 -24.63
C TYR A 558 -1.77 -17.57 -24.53
N VAL A 559 -1.03 -17.65 -25.63
CA VAL A 559 0.42 -17.91 -25.56
C VAL A 559 1.13 -16.83 -24.75
N GLN A 560 0.81 -15.55 -24.99
CA GLN A 560 1.35 -14.42 -24.22
C GLN A 560 0.97 -14.51 -22.74
N LEU A 561 -0.30 -14.79 -22.45
CA LEU A 561 -0.81 -14.93 -21.08
C LEU A 561 -0.15 -16.09 -20.33
N LEU A 562 0.15 -17.20 -21.01
CA LEU A 562 0.84 -18.35 -20.41
C LEU A 562 2.37 -18.10 -20.21
N GLY A 563 2.87 -16.91 -20.55
CA GLY A 563 4.27 -16.52 -20.39
C GLY A 563 5.16 -16.84 -21.60
N GLY A 564 4.57 -17.13 -22.77
CA GLY A 564 5.31 -17.28 -24.02
C GLY A 564 5.44 -15.95 -24.78
N GLU A 565 6.42 -15.82 -25.68
CA GLU A 565 6.61 -14.58 -26.44
C GLU A 565 5.49 -14.36 -27.48
N ARG A 566 5.32 -15.34 -28.37
CA ARG A 566 4.34 -15.35 -29.45
C ARG A 566 4.25 -16.70 -30.14
N ILE A 567 3.24 -16.87 -30.98
CA ILE A 567 3.18 -17.89 -32.01
C ILE A 567 4.00 -17.41 -33.22
N TYR A 568 4.86 -18.29 -33.70
CA TYR A 568 5.68 -18.12 -34.88
C TYR A 568 5.12 -18.96 -36.03
N LEU A 569 5.35 -18.52 -37.27
CA LEU A 569 4.89 -19.17 -38.48
C LEU A 569 6.06 -19.43 -39.44
N GLU A 570 6.13 -20.65 -39.96
CA GLU A 570 6.89 -21.03 -41.15
C GLU A 570 5.89 -21.54 -42.19
N SER A 571 5.75 -20.87 -43.35
CA SER A 571 4.78 -21.30 -44.37
C SER A 571 5.23 -20.94 -45.77
N GLU A 572 4.94 -21.84 -46.73
CA GLU A 572 5.18 -21.63 -48.15
C GLU A 572 3.93 -22.04 -48.94
N GLU A 573 3.47 -21.16 -49.84
CA GLU A 573 2.28 -21.39 -50.65
C GLU A 573 2.41 -22.70 -51.46
N GLY A 574 1.41 -23.57 -51.33
CA GLY A 574 1.35 -24.89 -51.95
C GLY A 574 2.15 -26.01 -51.25
N LYS A 575 2.89 -25.72 -50.17
CA LYS A 575 3.64 -26.73 -49.40
C LYS A 575 3.12 -26.95 -47.99
N GLY A 576 2.31 -26.03 -47.46
CA GLY A 576 1.70 -26.12 -46.14
C GLY A 576 2.23 -25.07 -45.15
N SER A 577 1.79 -25.16 -43.90
CA SER A 577 2.15 -24.23 -42.84
C SER A 577 2.57 -24.93 -41.57
N ARG A 578 3.40 -24.24 -40.78
CA ARG A 578 3.90 -24.71 -39.50
C ARG A 578 3.81 -23.58 -38.48
N PHE A 579 2.93 -23.75 -37.50
CA PHE A 579 2.78 -22.82 -36.39
C PHE A 579 3.48 -23.39 -35.16
N PHE A 580 4.29 -22.58 -34.49
CA PHE A 580 5.01 -23.04 -33.30
C PHE A 580 5.16 -21.95 -32.24
N PHE A 581 5.21 -22.37 -30.98
CA PHE A 581 5.43 -21.50 -29.83
C PHE A 581 6.16 -22.26 -28.73
N ALA A 582 6.80 -21.52 -27.82
CA ALA A 582 7.50 -22.08 -26.67
C ALA A 582 6.87 -21.57 -25.37
N LEU A 583 6.71 -22.47 -24.40
CA LEU A 583 6.20 -22.16 -23.07
C LEU A 583 7.07 -22.82 -22.01
N SER A 584 7.23 -22.13 -20.88
CA SER A 584 7.87 -22.66 -19.68
C SER A 584 6.82 -23.10 -18.67
N PHE A 585 7.00 -24.30 -18.15
CA PHE A 585 6.12 -25.01 -17.23
C PHE A 585 6.90 -25.37 -15.98
N LYS A 586 6.21 -25.43 -14.83
CA LYS A 586 6.77 -26.10 -13.66
C LYS A 586 6.60 -27.61 -13.84
N LEU A 587 7.58 -28.39 -13.38
CA LEU A 587 7.50 -29.85 -13.36
C LEU A 587 6.40 -30.29 -12.38
N GLY A 588 5.53 -31.20 -12.82
CA GLY A 588 4.53 -31.84 -11.96
C GLY A 588 4.98 -33.26 -11.57
N GLU A 589 4.62 -33.71 -10.36
CA GLU A 589 4.83 -35.10 -9.96
C GLU A 589 3.57 -35.95 -10.20
N GLN A 590 3.74 -37.24 -10.51
CA GLN A 590 2.63 -38.18 -10.69
C GLN A 590 1.73 -38.30 -9.42
N LYS A 591 2.25 -37.98 -8.23
CA LYS A 591 1.46 -37.94 -6.99
C LYS A 591 0.41 -36.83 -6.98
N ASP A 592 0.64 -35.74 -7.72
CA ASP A 592 -0.32 -34.66 -7.90
C ASP A 592 -1.36 -34.99 -8.98
N ALA A 593 -1.15 -36.06 -9.75
CA ALA A 593 -1.95 -36.43 -10.90
C ALA A 593 -2.75 -37.73 -10.75
N VAL A 594 -2.66 -38.44 -9.60
CA VAL A 594 -3.49 -39.61 -9.30
C VAL A 594 -4.48 -39.28 -8.19
N GLN A 595 -5.56 -38.60 -8.56
CA GLN A 595 -6.92 -39.03 -8.21
C GLN A 595 -7.82 -38.53 -9.33
N ILE A 596 -7.90 -39.26 -10.44
CA ILE A 596 -9.09 -39.39 -11.31
C ILE A 596 -8.72 -40.36 -12.46
N VAL A 597 -9.40 -41.51 -12.45
CA VAL A 597 -9.50 -42.58 -13.46
C VAL A 597 -8.40 -43.66 -13.52
N SER A 598 -8.70 -44.81 -12.91
CA SER A 598 -8.86 -46.06 -13.69
C SER A 598 -9.67 -47.10 -12.91
N GLU A 599 -10.96 -47.23 -13.22
CA GLU A 599 -11.68 -48.51 -13.06
C GLU A 599 -12.97 -48.54 -13.90
N GLN A 600 -12.85 -48.35 -15.21
CA GLN A 600 -13.90 -48.78 -16.16
C GLN A 600 -13.27 -49.24 -17.47
N ASP A 601 -12.93 -50.52 -17.57
CA ASP A 601 -13.13 -51.27 -18.82
C ASP A 601 -12.99 -52.78 -18.59
N GLN A 602 -14.04 -53.42 -18.06
CA GLN A 602 -14.39 -54.82 -18.36
C GLN A 602 -15.91 -55.00 -18.22
N ARG A 603 -16.67 -54.81 -19.30
CA ARG A 603 -18.01 -55.41 -19.45
C ARG A 603 -17.91 -56.64 -20.37
N PRO A 604 -18.44 -57.81 -19.97
CA PRO A 604 -18.86 -58.81 -20.92
C PRO A 604 -20.19 -58.37 -21.56
N GLN A 605 -20.23 -58.47 -22.89
CA GLN A 605 -21.47 -58.44 -23.67
C GLN A 605 -22.34 -59.63 -23.28
N GLN A 606 -23.63 -59.40 -22.99
CA GLN A 606 -24.69 -60.34 -23.36
C GLN A 606 -25.96 -59.62 -23.77
N VAL A 607 -26.51 -60.13 -24.86
CA VAL A 607 -27.71 -59.72 -25.61
C VAL A 607 -28.93 -60.42 -25.01
N GLY A 608 -30.07 -59.72 -24.96
CA GLY A 608 -31.41 -60.29 -24.75
C GLY A 608 -32.44 -59.19 -24.47
N GLN A 609 -33.06 -58.60 -25.49
CA GLN A 609 -34.40 -58.92 -26.02
C GLN A 609 -35.59 -58.61 -25.10
N ILE A 610 -36.49 -57.73 -25.61
CA ILE A 610 -37.97 -57.70 -25.42
C ILE A 610 -38.40 -57.13 -24.04
N SER A 611 -39.28 -56.13 -23.87
CA SER A 611 -40.45 -55.71 -24.63
C SER A 611 -40.91 -54.30 -24.23
N SER A 612 -41.48 -53.59 -25.20
CA SER A 612 -42.69 -52.74 -25.14
C SER A 612 -43.29 -52.36 -23.76
N ASN A 613 -43.40 -51.06 -23.48
CA ASN A 613 -44.69 -50.36 -23.57
C ASN A 613 -44.58 -48.87 -23.24
N VAL A 614 -44.97 -48.05 -24.21
CA VAL A 614 -45.40 -46.66 -24.02
C VAL A 614 -46.88 -46.69 -23.61
N PRO A 615 -47.31 -45.82 -22.68
CA PRO A 615 -48.37 -44.87 -23.01
C PRO A 615 -47.99 -43.44 -22.53
N LYS A 616 -47.89 -42.41 -23.38
CA LYS A 616 -48.95 -41.41 -23.70
C LYS A 616 -50.07 -41.40 -22.64
N THR A 617 -50.42 -40.32 -21.94
CA THR A 617 -50.84 -39.00 -22.43
C THR A 617 -51.10 -38.08 -21.22
N SER A 618 -50.94 -36.77 -21.45
CA SER A 618 -51.47 -35.58 -20.78
C SER A 618 -52.61 -35.72 -19.75
N GLN A 619 -52.47 -35.09 -18.57
CA GLN A 619 -53.31 -34.01 -17.98
C GLN A 619 -53.23 -33.93 -16.44
N SER A 620 -52.98 -32.70 -15.98
CA SER A 620 -53.23 -32.05 -14.67
C SER A 620 -53.98 -32.82 -13.56
N ILE A 621 -53.38 -32.95 -12.36
CA ILE A 621 -54.09 -33.05 -11.06
C ILE A 621 -53.23 -32.40 -9.96
N GLU A 622 -53.82 -31.44 -9.24
CA GLU A 622 -53.36 -30.85 -7.98
C GLU A 622 -53.44 -31.84 -6.80
N ASP A 623 -52.54 -31.67 -5.82
CA ASP A 623 -52.60 -32.11 -4.42
C ASP A 623 -53.48 -33.33 -4.07
N SER A 624 -52.85 -34.51 -3.99
CA SER A 624 -53.00 -35.49 -2.89
C SER A 624 -52.34 -36.82 -3.25
N THR A 625 -51.80 -37.51 -2.23
CA THR A 625 -51.17 -38.85 -2.22
C THR A 625 -49.63 -38.91 -2.37
N LEU A 626 -48.91 -38.21 -1.49
CA LEU A 626 -47.65 -38.77 -0.98
C LEU A 626 -48.03 -39.81 0.10
N SER A 627 -47.70 -41.08 -0.12
CA SER A 627 -47.91 -42.16 0.85
C SER A 627 -47.08 -41.94 2.12
N ASP A 628 -47.51 -42.54 3.24
CA ASP A 628 -46.79 -42.48 4.53
C ASP A 628 -45.34 -43.00 4.48
N ASP A 629 -44.98 -43.74 3.42
CA ASP A 629 -43.62 -44.22 3.09
C ASP A 629 -42.69 -43.15 2.50
N THR A 630 -43.15 -41.92 2.29
CA THR A 630 -42.28 -40.84 1.78
C THR A 630 -41.43 -40.28 2.91
N PRO A 631 -40.08 -40.24 2.79
CA PRO A 631 -39.20 -39.78 3.86
C PRO A 631 -39.55 -38.38 4.36
N LEU A 632 -39.59 -38.20 5.68
CA LEU A 632 -39.92 -36.96 6.36
C LEU A 632 -38.68 -36.34 6.99
N LEU A 633 -38.28 -35.17 6.50
CA LEU A 633 -37.12 -34.41 6.99
C LEU A 633 -37.53 -33.30 7.96
N LEU A 634 -36.64 -32.97 8.91
CA LEU A 634 -36.73 -31.73 9.69
C LEU A 634 -35.69 -30.73 9.18
N LEU A 635 -36.14 -29.54 8.78
CA LEU A 635 -35.27 -28.44 8.30
C LEU A 635 -35.25 -27.32 9.35
N ILE A 636 -34.06 -26.98 9.84
CA ILE A 636 -33.88 -25.99 10.91
C ILE A 636 -33.04 -24.84 10.36
N GLU A 637 -33.67 -23.69 10.14
CA GLU A 637 -33.07 -22.49 9.53
C GLU A 637 -33.88 -21.25 9.96
N ASP A 638 -33.20 -20.25 10.51
CA ASP A 638 -33.82 -19.02 11.03
C ASP A 638 -34.03 -17.95 9.95
N ASN A 639 -33.34 -18.08 8.81
CA ASN A 639 -33.51 -17.21 7.66
C ASN A 639 -34.55 -17.76 6.65
N LYS A 640 -35.66 -17.04 6.48
CA LYS A 640 -36.79 -17.50 5.66
C LYS A 640 -36.47 -17.75 4.17
N PRO A 641 -35.73 -16.89 3.45
CA PRO A 641 -35.24 -17.21 2.10
C PRO A 641 -34.38 -18.49 2.04
N ALA A 642 -33.46 -18.68 2.99
CA ALA A 642 -32.66 -19.89 3.07
C ALA A 642 -33.53 -21.14 3.32
N LEU A 643 -34.51 -21.02 4.22
CA LEU A 643 -35.45 -22.08 4.54
C LEU A 643 -36.33 -22.46 3.33
N LEU A 644 -36.88 -21.48 2.60
CA LEU A 644 -37.63 -21.71 1.36
C LEU A 644 -36.78 -22.44 0.31
N GLY A 645 -35.51 -22.06 0.21
CA GLY A 645 -34.53 -22.73 -0.64
C GLY A 645 -34.38 -24.21 -0.32
N LEU A 646 -34.12 -24.54 0.96
CA LEU A 646 -33.99 -25.91 1.43
C LEU A 646 -35.29 -26.71 1.26
N GLN A 647 -36.44 -26.12 1.58
CA GLN A 647 -37.76 -26.73 1.40
C GLN A 647 -38.00 -27.12 -0.06
N SER A 648 -37.66 -26.23 -1.00
CA SER A 648 -37.80 -26.50 -2.44
C SER A 648 -36.88 -27.63 -2.91
N MET A 649 -35.62 -27.65 -2.47
CA MET A 649 -34.68 -28.73 -2.78
C MET A 649 -35.18 -30.09 -2.27
N VAL A 650 -35.63 -30.14 -1.01
CA VAL A 650 -36.15 -31.36 -0.39
C VAL A 650 -37.44 -31.84 -1.06
N LYS A 651 -38.35 -30.91 -1.40
CA LYS A 651 -39.58 -31.23 -2.15
C LYS A 651 -39.27 -31.79 -3.54
N ARG A 652 -38.29 -31.21 -4.24
CA ARG A 652 -37.84 -31.68 -5.57
C ARG A 652 -37.10 -33.00 -5.52
N ALA A 653 -36.44 -33.31 -4.41
CA ALA A 653 -35.86 -34.62 -4.14
C ALA A 653 -36.92 -35.70 -3.82
N GLY A 654 -38.21 -35.33 -3.76
CA GLY A 654 -39.31 -36.26 -3.53
C GLY A 654 -39.59 -36.56 -2.05
N CYS A 655 -39.07 -35.75 -1.12
CA CYS A 655 -39.26 -35.95 0.32
C CYS A 655 -40.30 -34.99 0.92
N ARG A 656 -40.90 -35.39 2.04
CA ARG A 656 -41.71 -34.51 2.91
C ARG A 656 -40.79 -33.76 3.87
N PHE A 657 -41.25 -32.62 4.38
CA PHE A 657 -40.50 -31.88 5.39
C PHE A 657 -41.40 -31.22 6.44
N LYS A 658 -40.84 -31.00 7.64
CA LYS A 658 -41.29 -29.99 8.60
C LYS A 658 -40.15 -28.99 8.82
N SER A 659 -40.50 -27.79 9.27
CA SER A 659 -39.52 -26.71 9.45
C SER A 659 -39.61 -26.06 10.82
N ALA A 660 -38.45 -25.69 11.36
CA ALA A 660 -38.28 -24.91 12.58
C ALA A 660 -37.39 -23.70 12.29
N GLU A 661 -37.73 -22.56 12.90
CA GLU A 661 -36.99 -21.29 12.75
C GLU A 661 -36.00 -21.06 13.91
N ASP A 662 -36.04 -21.92 14.93
CA ASP A 662 -35.20 -21.85 16.12
C ASP A 662 -34.92 -23.26 16.67
N GLY A 663 -33.90 -23.38 17.52
CA GLY A 663 -33.47 -24.66 18.08
C GLY A 663 -34.46 -25.25 19.10
N GLU A 664 -35.23 -24.42 19.81
CA GLU A 664 -36.18 -24.88 20.84
C GLU A 664 -37.36 -25.62 20.20
N LYS A 665 -37.95 -25.03 19.16
CA LYS A 665 -39.01 -25.62 18.35
C LYS A 665 -38.51 -26.84 17.58
N ALA A 666 -37.24 -26.85 17.17
CA ALA A 666 -36.63 -28.03 16.55
C ALA A 666 -36.59 -29.22 17.53
N VAL A 667 -36.18 -28.99 18.78
CA VAL A 667 -36.19 -30.01 19.83
C VAL A 667 -37.61 -30.47 20.15
N GLU A 668 -38.59 -29.57 20.19
CA GLU A 668 -40.01 -29.93 20.39
C GLU A 668 -40.54 -30.82 19.25
N LEU A 669 -40.24 -30.46 17.99
CA LEU A 669 -40.65 -31.24 16.83
C LEU A 669 -39.98 -32.62 16.81
N ALA A 670 -38.68 -32.69 17.11
CA ALA A 670 -37.93 -33.95 17.19
C ALA A 670 -38.47 -34.89 18.29
N LYS A 671 -39.02 -34.34 19.38
CA LYS A 671 -39.66 -35.13 20.45
C LYS A 671 -41.04 -35.66 20.08
N THR A 672 -41.76 -34.95 19.21
CA THR A 672 -43.18 -35.21 18.91
C THR A 672 -43.40 -35.95 17.58
N HIS A 673 -42.39 -35.99 16.70
CA HIS A 673 -42.48 -36.59 15.37
C HIS A 673 -41.25 -37.46 15.09
N HIS A 674 -41.43 -38.51 14.29
CA HIS A 674 -40.32 -39.28 13.74
C HIS A 674 -39.83 -38.63 12.44
N PHE A 675 -38.52 -38.43 12.31
CA PHE A 675 -37.87 -37.91 11.12
C PHE A 675 -36.86 -38.93 10.60
N ASP A 676 -36.69 -39.00 9.28
CA ASP A 676 -35.71 -39.88 8.63
C ASP A 676 -34.35 -39.19 8.51
N LEU A 677 -34.31 -37.86 8.59
CA LEU A 677 -33.11 -37.04 8.52
C LEU A 677 -33.42 -35.62 9.03
N ILE A 678 -32.48 -35.04 9.77
CA ILE A 678 -32.53 -33.64 10.21
C ILE A 678 -31.41 -32.86 9.51
N ILE A 679 -31.75 -31.69 8.95
CA ILE A 679 -30.79 -30.73 8.40
C ILE A 679 -30.88 -29.46 9.22
N SER A 680 -29.78 -29.08 9.89
CA SER A 680 -29.77 -27.97 10.86
C SER A 680 -28.70 -26.94 10.55
N ASP A 681 -29.06 -25.66 10.56
CA ASP A 681 -28.07 -24.61 10.77
C ASP A 681 -27.42 -24.74 12.16
N ILE A 682 -26.15 -24.35 12.27
CA ILE A 682 -25.41 -24.23 13.52
C ILE A 682 -25.74 -22.89 14.21
N GLY A 683 -25.84 -21.81 13.44
CA GLY A 683 -25.95 -20.43 13.91
C GLY A 683 -27.37 -19.98 14.25
N LEU A 684 -28.12 -20.78 15.01
CA LEU A 684 -29.53 -20.51 15.34
C LEU A 684 -29.68 -19.52 16.52
N PRO A 685 -30.77 -18.72 16.54
CA PRO A 685 -31.10 -17.87 17.68
C PRO A 685 -31.55 -18.70 18.89
N GLY A 686 -31.21 -18.22 20.09
CA GLY A 686 -31.52 -18.92 21.35
C GLY A 686 -30.50 -20.03 21.63
N ILE A 687 -30.93 -21.29 21.48
CA ILE A 687 -29.99 -22.43 21.54
C ILE A 687 -29.42 -22.69 20.16
N SER A 688 -28.09 -22.85 20.08
CA SER A 688 -27.38 -23.16 18.85
C SER A 688 -27.80 -24.54 18.28
N GLY A 689 -27.56 -24.77 16.99
CA GLY A 689 -27.83 -26.08 16.37
C GLY A 689 -27.06 -27.23 17.02
N ILE A 690 -25.87 -26.93 17.58
CA ILE A 690 -25.05 -27.86 18.37
C ILE A 690 -25.74 -28.21 19.70
N GLU A 691 -26.27 -27.21 20.41
CA GLU A 691 -27.00 -27.42 21.66
C GLU A 691 -28.34 -28.13 21.43
N ALA A 692 -29.06 -27.78 20.37
CA ALA A 692 -30.26 -28.48 19.94
C ALA A 692 -29.96 -29.96 19.63
N THR A 693 -28.85 -30.24 18.94
CA THR A 693 -28.40 -31.61 18.67
C THR A 693 -28.10 -32.38 19.96
N LYS A 694 -27.38 -31.77 20.91
CA LYS A 694 -27.12 -32.40 22.22
C LYS A 694 -28.42 -32.71 22.96
N ALA A 695 -29.40 -31.81 22.91
CA ALA A 695 -30.72 -32.01 23.52
C ALA A 695 -31.52 -33.13 22.84
N ILE A 696 -31.47 -33.23 21.51
CA ILE A 696 -32.10 -34.33 20.74
C ILE A 696 -31.43 -35.66 21.09
N ARG A 697 -30.09 -35.73 21.07
CA ARG A 697 -29.34 -36.95 21.44
C ARG A 697 -29.58 -37.39 22.88
N ALA A 698 -29.65 -36.46 23.82
CA ALA A 698 -29.99 -36.76 25.22
C ALA A 698 -31.39 -37.37 25.33
N TRP A 699 -32.39 -36.77 24.66
CA TRP A 699 -33.76 -37.28 24.65
C TRP A 699 -33.89 -38.66 23.97
N GLU A 700 -33.21 -38.87 22.83
CA GLU A 700 -33.19 -40.17 22.14
C GLU A 700 -32.62 -41.27 23.04
N ASN A 701 -31.53 -40.98 23.74
CA ASN A 701 -30.90 -41.91 24.68
C ASN A 701 -31.80 -42.20 25.90
N GLU A 702 -32.42 -41.17 26.48
CA GLU A 702 -33.34 -41.32 27.63
C GLU A 702 -34.58 -42.14 27.26
N ASN A 703 -35.08 -41.98 26.02
CA ASN A 703 -36.32 -42.61 25.54
C ASN A 703 -36.09 -43.85 24.68
N HIS A 704 -34.85 -44.32 24.59
CA HIS A 704 -34.44 -45.52 23.83
C HIS A 704 -34.92 -45.48 22.36
N LYS A 705 -34.79 -44.32 21.71
CA LYS A 705 -35.14 -44.11 20.31
C LYS A 705 -33.93 -44.37 19.41
N GLU A 706 -34.19 -44.79 18.17
CA GLU A 706 -33.15 -44.86 17.15
C GLU A 706 -32.62 -43.45 16.85
N LYS A 707 -31.31 -43.35 16.61
CA LYS A 707 -30.67 -42.07 16.32
C LYS A 707 -31.04 -41.63 14.91
N VAL A 708 -31.75 -40.52 14.80
CA VAL A 708 -31.97 -39.89 13.49
C VAL A 708 -30.66 -39.29 12.98
N PRO A 709 -30.29 -39.46 11.70
CA PRO A 709 -29.15 -38.75 11.13
C PRO A 709 -29.36 -37.23 11.20
N ILE A 710 -28.36 -36.48 11.66
CA ILE A 710 -28.38 -35.02 11.77
C ILE A 710 -27.21 -34.45 10.96
N VAL A 711 -27.52 -33.64 9.94
CA VAL A 711 -26.53 -32.96 9.11
C VAL A 711 -26.50 -31.47 9.41
N ALA A 712 -25.31 -30.96 9.71
CA ALA A 712 -25.08 -29.55 9.97
C ALA A 712 -24.92 -28.76 8.67
N LEU A 713 -25.48 -27.56 8.61
CA LEU A 713 -25.18 -26.53 7.62
C LEU A 713 -24.37 -25.43 8.29
N THR A 714 -23.19 -25.11 7.75
CA THR A 714 -22.31 -24.07 8.31
C THR A 714 -21.93 -23.01 7.28
N GLY A 715 -21.87 -21.75 7.70
CA GLY A 715 -21.29 -20.66 6.92
C GLY A 715 -19.75 -20.56 6.98
N HIS A 716 -19.08 -21.51 7.65
CA HIS A 716 -17.61 -21.62 7.74
C HIS A 716 -17.11 -22.78 6.87
N ALA A 717 -15.81 -22.82 6.57
CA ALA A 717 -15.21 -24.01 5.96
C ALA A 717 -15.54 -25.24 6.82
N ALA A 718 -16.24 -26.23 6.25
CA ALA A 718 -16.80 -27.38 6.98
C ALA A 718 -15.77 -28.04 7.92
N GLN A 719 -14.52 -28.15 7.47
CA GLN A 719 -13.38 -28.72 8.21
C GLN A 719 -13.12 -28.09 9.60
N MET A 720 -13.48 -26.82 9.84
CA MET A 720 -13.25 -26.17 11.15
C MET A 720 -14.39 -26.38 12.14
N ALA A 721 -15.63 -26.54 11.67
CA ALA A 721 -16.80 -26.79 12.52
C ALA A 721 -17.04 -28.29 12.72
N GLU A 722 -16.53 -29.14 11.82
CA GLU A 722 -16.70 -30.59 11.81
C GLU A 722 -16.30 -31.27 13.13
N PRO A 723 -15.18 -30.95 13.80
CA PRO A 723 -14.82 -31.60 15.07
C PRO A 723 -15.86 -31.35 16.17
N GLU A 724 -16.39 -30.13 16.26
CA GLU A 724 -17.36 -29.75 17.30
C GLU A 724 -18.76 -30.31 17.00
N CYS A 725 -19.17 -30.29 15.73
CA CYS A 725 -20.43 -30.88 15.26
C CYS A 725 -20.48 -32.40 15.46
N LEU A 726 -19.42 -33.11 15.09
CA LEU A 726 -19.34 -34.56 15.27
C LEU A 726 -19.31 -34.93 16.76
N GLN A 727 -18.59 -34.18 17.60
CA GLN A 727 -18.60 -34.39 19.06
C GLN A 727 -19.97 -34.15 19.69
N ALA A 728 -20.75 -33.22 19.15
CA ALA A 728 -22.12 -32.96 19.59
C ALA A 728 -23.12 -34.07 19.19
N GLY A 729 -22.72 -34.95 18.27
CA GLY A 729 -23.52 -36.07 17.80
C GLY A 729 -24.21 -35.85 16.46
N MET A 730 -23.74 -34.90 15.64
CA MET A 730 -24.11 -34.76 14.23
C MET A 730 -23.35 -35.78 13.38
N ASP A 731 -23.91 -36.16 12.23
CA ASP A 731 -23.43 -37.25 11.39
C ASP A 731 -22.67 -36.74 10.14
N LYS A 732 -22.93 -35.51 9.71
CA LYS A 732 -22.23 -34.85 8.58
C LYS A 732 -22.28 -33.33 8.71
N VAL A 733 -21.36 -32.64 8.05
CA VAL A 733 -21.33 -31.17 7.95
C VAL A 733 -21.23 -30.75 6.48
N LEU A 734 -22.10 -29.84 6.05
CA LEU A 734 -22.10 -29.21 4.74
C LEU A 734 -21.89 -27.70 4.86
N THR A 735 -21.30 -27.10 3.82
CA THR A 735 -21.14 -25.64 3.74
C THR A 735 -22.39 -24.99 3.15
N LYS A 736 -22.73 -23.78 3.63
CA LYS A 736 -23.80 -22.94 3.10
C LYS A 736 -23.27 -22.03 1.97
N PRO A 737 -24.04 -21.78 0.90
CA PRO A 737 -25.32 -22.40 0.58
C PRO A 737 -25.12 -23.85 0.11
N ALA A 738 -25.96 -24.78 0.60
CA ALA A 738 -25.98 -26.14 0.09
C ALA A 738 -26.62 -26.15 -1.30
N THR A 739 -26.03 -26.88 -2.24
CA THR A 739 -26.55 -27.06 -3.61
C THR A 739 -27.60 -28.18 -3.67
N PHE A 740 -28.46 -28.15 -4.68
CA PHE A 740 -29.45 -29.21 -4.90
C PHE A 740 -28.80 -30.60 -5.00
N ASP A 741 -27.67 -30.73 -5.70
CA ASP A 741 -26.97 -32.01 -5.84
C ASP A 741 -26.41 -32.51 -4.52
N GLN A 742 -25.89 -31.63 -3.66
CA GLN A 742 -25.44 -32.00 -2.32
C GLN A 742 -26.59 -32.50 -1.44
N ILE A 743 -27.75 -31.83 -1.48
CA ILE A 743 -28.95 -32.27 -0.73
C ILE A 743 -29.48 -33.59 -1.28
N LYS A 744 -29.52 -33.76 -2.60
CA LYS A 744 -29.96 -34.99 -3.26
C LYS A 744 -29.05 -36.18 -2.90
N ASN A 745 -27.74 -35.99 -2.97
CA ASN A 745 -26.77 -37.03 -2.61
C ASN A 745 -26.86 -37.39 -1.13
N LEU A 746 -27.05 -36.41 -0.25
CA LEU A 746 -27.20 -36.62 1.18
C LEU A 746 -28.47 -37.43 1.51
N ILE A 747 -29.58 -37.11 0.85
CA ILE A 747 -30.82 -37.89 0.96
C ILE A 747 -30.60 -39.33 0.48
N GLN A 748 -29.89 -39.54 -0.63
CA GLN A 748 -29.56 -40.89 -1.10
C GLN A 748 -28.64 -41.65 -0.14
N GLU A 749 -27.65 -40.97 0.44
CA GLU A 749 -26.68 -41.52 1.39
C GLU A 749 -27.34 -41.99 2.69
N PHE A 750 -28.22 -41.17 3.28
CA PHE A 750 -28.81 -41.47 4.59
C PHE A 750 -30.17 -42.19 4.52
N ILE A 751 -30.87 -42.13 3.38
CA ILE A 751 -32.23 -42.67 3.27
C ILE A 751 -32.33 -43.86 2.30
N SER A 752 -31.44 -44.02 1.32
CA SER A 752 -31.60 -45.03 0.25
C SER A 752 -30.77 -46.31 0.36
N ASN A 753 -30.08 -46.61 1.47
CA ASN A 753 -29.41 -47.90 1.66
C ASN A 753 -29.66 -48.54 3.03
N ASN A 754 -30.44 -49.62 3.00
CA ASN A 754 -30.65 -50.56 4.09
C ASN A 754 -29.64 -51.71 3.98
N GLU A 755 -28.33 -51.42 4.02
CA GLU A 755 -27.28 -52.41 4.26
C GLU A 755 -26.16 -51.80 5.11
N LYS A 756 -25.98 -52.40 6.30
CA LYS A 756 -24.90 -52.13 7.25
C LYS A 756 -23.53 -52.42 6.63
N VAL A 757 -22.59 -51.46 6.65
CA VAL A 757 -21.17 -51.73 6.91
C VAL A 757 -20.49 -50.55 7.62
N ASP A 758 -19.86 -50.93 8.74
CA ASP A 758 -18.80 -50.35 9.57
C ASP A 758 -18.23 -48.94 9.32
N SER A 759 -18.39 -48.14 10.37
CA SER A 759 -17.57 -46.99 10.73
C SER A 759 -16.12 -47.39 11.11
N LYS A 760 -15.14 -46.81 10.41
CA LYS A 760 -13.87 -46.22 10.92
C LYS A 760 -12.87 -45.99 9.77
N ASN A 761 -12.61 -44.72 9.43
CA ASN A 761 -11.25 -44.16 9.49
C ASN A 761 -11.28 -42.64 9.30
N THR A 762 -10.61 -41.96 10.23
CA THR A 762 -10.50 -40.51 10.36
C THR A 762 -9.15 -40.05 9.78
N GLN A 763 -9.13 -38.82 9.22
CA GLN A 763 -7.97 -37.96 8.91
C GLN A 763 -7.15 -38.36 7.65
N GLN A 764 -6.74 -37.46 6.74
CA GLN A 764 -6.25 -36.09 6.91
C GLN A 764 -6.24 -35.37 5.54
N GLU A 765 -6.63 -34.08 5.48
CA GLU A 765 -6.50 -33.18 4.33
C GLU A 765 -5.55 -31.99 4.66
N PRO A 766 -4.95 -31.34 3.65
CA PRO A 766 -3.63 -30.71 3.76
C PRO A 766 -3.60 -29.29 4.37
N SER A 767 -2.48 -28.99 5.02
CA SER A 767 -2.16 -27.72 5.67
C SER A 767 -2.04 -26.55 4.68
N LEU A 768 -2.81 -25.49 4.93
CA LEU A 768 -2.73 -24.20 4.24
C LEU A 768 -1.43 -23.44 4.61
N PRO A 769 -0.82 -22.70 3.69
CA PRO A 769 0.37 -21.88 3.93
C PRO A 769 0.08 -20.70 4.88
N PRO A 770 1.11 -20.09 5.49
CA PRO A 770 0.96 -19.05 6.51
C PRO A 770 0.33 -17.77 5.94
N GLN A 771 -0.62 -17.20 6.69
CA GLN A 771 -1.44 -16.05 6.33
C GLN A 771 -0.67 -14.73 6.35
N THR A 772 -0.76 -13.96 5.27
CA THR A 772 -0.44 -12.53 5.21
C THR A 772 -1.65 -11.80 4.62
N GLY A 773 -2.51 -11.20 5.46
CA GLY A 773 -3.73 -10.48 5.06
C GLY A 773 -4.63 -10.15 6.27
N LEU A 774 -5.76 -9.47 6.06
CA LEU A 774 -6.72 -9.05 7.12
C LEU A 774 -7.51 -10.20 7.77
N GLY A 775 -7.38 -11.42 7.27
CA GLY A 775 -8.05 -12.61 7.79
C GLY A 775 -8.69 -13.46 6.70
N ARG A 776 -9.12 -14.67 7.05
CA ARG A 776 -9.73 -15.60 6.10
C ARG A 776 -11.10 -15.08 5.60
N ASP A 777 -11.33 -15.19 4.30
CA ASP A 777 -12.53 -14.69 3.59
C ASP A 777 -12.68 -13.16 3.62
N LEU A 778 -11.60 -12.43 3.94
CA LEU A 778 -11.44 -10.99 3.76
C LEU A 778 -10.47 -10.70 2.62
N PRO A 779 -10.57 -9.54 1.96
CA PRO A 779 -9.55 -9.05 1.05
C PRO A 779 -8.20 -8.82 1.76
N ASP A 780 -7.13 -8.70 0.97
CA ASP A 780 -5.76 -8.60 1.50
C ASP A 780 -5.49 -7.20 2.11
N THR A 781 -6.25 -6.18 1.70
CA THR A 781 -6.09 -4.77 2.14
C THR A 781 -7.38 -4.16 2.68
N GLU A 782 -7.27 -3.11 3.51
CA GLU A 782 -8.46 -2.44 4.08
C GLU A 782 -9.23 -1.65 3.01
N GLU A 783 -8.54 -1.22 1.95
CA GLU A 783 -9.13 -0.49 0.83
C GLU A 783 -10.09 -1.37 0.01
N GLU A 784 -9.75 -2.64 -0.18
CA GLU A 784 -10.56 -3.61 -0.94
C GLU A 784 -11.86 -3.98 -0.23
N LEU A 785 -11.94 -3.86 1.10
CA LEU A 785 -13.19 -4.03 1.86
C LEU A 785 -14.30 -3.12 1.34
N PHE A 786 -13.92 -1.96 0.77
CA PHE A 786 -14.86 -0.95 0.30
C PHE A 786 -15.19 -1.06 -1.21
N MET A 787 -14.60 -2.03 -1.93
CA MET A 787 -14.79 -2.20 -3.38
C MET A 787 -15.91 -3.19 -3.74
N LEU A 788 -17.11 -3.02 -3.17
CA LEU A 788 -18.23 -3.95 -3.41
C LEU A 788 -18.92 -3.78 -4.78
N ASP A 789 -18.61 -2.72 -5.53
CA ASP A 789 -19.22 -2.45 -6.84
C ASP A 789 -18.93 -3.51 -7.89
N GLN A 790 -17.85 -4.28 -7.71
CA GLN A 790 -17.52 -5.43 -8.55
C GLN A 790 -18.54 -6.58 -8.46
N TYR A 791 -19.33 -6.63 -7.39
CA TYR A 791 -20.36 -7.64 -7.21
C TYR A 791 -21.71 -7.13 -7.70
N PRO A 792 -22.48 -7.90 -8.49
CA PRO A 792 -23.82 -7.50 -8.89
C PRO A 792 -24.77 -7.53 -7.67
N TYR A 793 -25.83 -6.72 -7.69
CA TYR A 793 -26.86 -6.76 -6.66
C TYR A 793 -27.58 -8.12 -6.62
N PHE A 794 -27.76 -8.76 -7.78
CA PHE A 794 -28.40 -10.06 -7.93
C PHE A 794 -27.72 -10.86 -9.07
N SER A 795 -27.59 -12.17 -8.92
CA SER A 795 -27.05 -13.06 -9.96
C SER A 795 -27.92 -14.30 -10.15
N MET A 796 -28.63 -14.36 -11.27
CA MET A 796 -29.40 -15.55 -11.66
C MET A 796 -28.52 -16.78 -11.83
N LYS A 797 -27.26 -16.60 -12.26
CA LYS A 797 -26.29 -17.69 -12.40
C LYS A 797 -26.02 -18.38 -11.06
N VAL A 798 -25.77 -17.60 -9.99
CA VAL A 798 -25.54 -18.13 -8.64
C VAL A 798 -26.76 -18.89 -8.13
N VAL A 799 -27.95 -18.36 -8.37
CA VAL A 799 -29.21 -19.00 -7.98
C VAL A 799 -29.45 -20.29 -8.77
N THR A 800 -29.09 -20.32 -10.05
CA THR A 800 -29.16 -21.52 -10.90
C THR A 800 -28.12 -22.58 -10.49
N GLU A 801 -26.95 -22.18 -10.02
CA GLU A 801 -25.96 -23.12 -9.46
C GLU A 801 -26.43 -23.74 -8.13
N ILE A 802 -27.13 -22.96 -7.30
CA ILE A 802 -27.67 -23.44 -6.01
C ILE A 802 -28.87 -24.35 -6.23
N TYR A 803 -29.86 -23.91 -7.02
CA TYR A 803 -31.15 -24.61 -7.17
C TYR A 803 -31.26 -25.44 -8.46
N GLY A 804 -30.37 -25.32 -9.44
CA GLY A 804 -30.51 -25.96 -10.76
C GLY A 804 -31.47 -25.25 -11.72
N GLU A 805 -31.63 -25.79 -12.93
CA GLU A 805 -32.47 -25.21 -13.98
C GLU A 805 -33.98 -25.21 -13.60
N ASN A 806 -34.74 -24.19 -14.05
CA ASN A 806 -36.16 -23.94 -13.75
C ASN A 806 -36.51 -23.45 -12.32
N CYS A 807 -35.66 -22.62 -11.70
CA CYS A 807 -35.88 -22.08 -10.35
C CYS A 807 -36.61 -20.72 -10.29
N HIS A 808 -37.11 -20.17 -11.42
CA HIS A 808 -37.59 -18.78 -11.51
C HIS A 808 -38.65 -18.40 -10.45
N LYS A 809 -39.65 -19.25 -10.24
CA LYS A 809 -40.70 -19.02 -9.23
C LYS A 809 -40.16 -19.01 -7.79
N LEU A 810 -39.17 -19.87 -7.52
CA LEU A 810 -38.49 -19.91 -6.22
C LEU A 810 -37.63 -18.66 -6.00
N VAL A 811 -36.96 -18.18 -7.05
CA VAL A 811 -36.21 -16.92 -7.00
C VAL A 811 -37.15 -15.78 -6.64
N GLU A 812 -38.30 -15.71 -7.29
CA GLU A 812 -39.31 -14.67 -7.03
C GLU A 812 -39.84 -14.74 -5.59
N GLU A 813 -40.16 -15.94 -5.08
CA GLU A 813 -40.60 -16.14 -3.69
C GLU A 813 -39.53 -15.76 -2.66
N SER A 814 -38.26 -16.15 -2.91
CA SER A 814 -37.12 -15.79 -2.05
C SER A 814 -36.83 -14.29 -2.06
N LEU A 815 -36.90 -13.64 -3.22
CA LEU A 815 -36.70 -12.19 -3.35
C LEU A 815 -37.85 -11.39 -2.73
N ASN A 816 -39.11 -11.82 -2.89
CA ASN A 816 -40.25 -11.23 -2.18
C ASN A 816 -40.05 -11.31 -0.66
N SER A 817 -39.73 -12.51 -0.15
CA SER A 817 -39.49 -12.70 1.28
C SER A 817 -38.31 -11.86 1.79
N MET A 818 -37.27 -11.67 0.97
CA MET A 818 -36.13 -10.85 1.34
C MET A 818 -36.48 -9.35 1.37
N SER A 819 -37.27 -8.87 0.41
CA SER A 819 -37.71 -7.47 0.38
C SER A 819 -38.55 -7.08 1.60
N ASP A 820 -39.35 -8.03 2.12
CA ASP A 820 -40.15 -7.85 3.33
C ASP A 820 -39.29 -7.86 4.61
N LEU A 821 -38.21 -8.64 4.64
CA LEU A 821 -37.34 -8.78 5.81
C LEU A 821 -36.30 -7.66 5.96
N ILE A 822 -35.77 -7.15 4.83
CA ILE A 822 -34.71 -6.12 4.83
C ILE A 822 -35.03 -4.92 5.74
N PRO A 823 -36.22 -4.30 5.70
CA PRO A 823 -36.52 -3.14 6.56
C PRO A 823 -36.41 -3.46 8.05
N LYS A 824 -36.83 -4.67 8.46
CA LYS A 824 -36.79 -5.11 9.84
C LYS A 824 -35.36 -5.40 10.28
N ASP A 825 -34.61 -6.17 9.48
CA ASP A 825 -33.21 -6.49 9.76
C ASP A 825 -32.32 -5.24 9.82
N LYS A 826 -32.59 -4.27 8.94
CA LYS A 826 -31.90 -2.98 8.93
C LYS A 826 -32.13 -2.20 10.23
N GLU A 827 -33.36 -2.13 10.73
CA GLU A 827 -33.64 -1.40 11.98
C GLU A 827 -33.03 -2.13 13.18
N GLU A 828 -33.09 -3.46 13.24
CA GLU A 828 -32.43 -4.26 14.30
C GLU A 828 -30.91 -4.03 14.32
N ILE A 829 -30.24 -4.01 13.16
CA ILE A 829 -28.80 -3.73 13.05
C ILE A 829 -28.47 -2.30 13.49
N LYS A 830 -29.34 -1.34 13.15
CA LYS A 830 -29.16 0.06 13.51
C LYS A 830 -29.35 0.28 15.02
N GLU A 831 -30.33 -0.35 15.64
CA GLU A 831 -30.50 -0.33 17.09
C GLU A 831 -29.28 -0.94 17.81
N ALA A 832 -28.78 -2.08 17.33
CA ALA A 832 -27.58 -2.72 17.87
C ALA A 832 -26.32 -1.85 17.72
N PHE A 833 -26.17 -1.17 16.57
CA PHE A 833 -25.07 -0.22 16.32
C PHE A 833 -25.15 1.01 17.23
N LEU A 834 -26.33 1.62 17.40
CA LEU A 834 -26.55 2.75 18.30
C LEU A 834 -26.27 2.38 19.77
N ALA A 835 -26.60 1.15 20.16
CA ALA A 835 -26.27 0.59 21.47
C ALA A 835 -24.79 0.19 21.62
N LYS A 836 -23.97 0.33 20.58
CA LYS A 836 -22.57 -0.14 20.50
C LYS A 836 -22.39 -1.62 20.79
N ASN A 837 -23.44 -2.42 20.58
CA ASN A 837 -23.41 -3.86 20.77
C ASN A 837 -22.91 -4.56 19.50
N TRP A 838 -21.59 -4.55 19.31
CA TRP A 838 -20.97 -5.11 18.11
C TRP A 838 -21.16 -6.61 17.95
N ASP A 839 -21.33 -7.35 19.05
CA ASP A 839 -21.57 -8.79 19.00
C ASP A 839 -22.97 -9.07 18.43
N ARG A 840 -23.97 -8.24 18.77
CA ARG A 840 -25.30 -8.29 18.17
C ARG A 840 -25.30 -7.82 16.70
N VAL A 841 -24.49 -6.82 16.34
CA VAL A 841 -24.34 -6.39 14.93
C VAL A 841 -23.73 -7.52 14.09
N GLU A 842 -22.75 -8.23 14.62
CA GLU A 842 -22.13 -9.39 13.98
C GLU A 842 -23.13 -10.53 13.76
N GLU A 843 -23.91 -10.88 14.80
CA GLU A 843 -24.95 -11.92 14.73
C GLU A 843 -25.99 -11.60 13.65
N LEU A 844 -26.47 -10.36 13.61
CA LEU A 844 -27.45 -9.91 12.61
C LEU A 844 -26.86 -9.88 11.20
N ALA A 845 -25.60 -9.45 11.03
CA ALA A 845 -24.91 -9.50 9.75
C ALA A 845 -24.73 -10.96 9.26
N HIS A 846 -24.42 -11.90 10.16
CA HIS A 846 -24.33 -13.32 9.85
C HIS A 846 -25.67 -13.88 9.35
N ARG A 847 -26.78 -13.56 10.04
CA ARG A 847 -28.14 -13.96 9.65
C ARG A 847 -28.53 -13.41 8.27
N MET A 848 -28.26 -12.13 8.01
CA MET A 848 -28.54 -11.48 6.73
C MET A 848 -27.71 -12.07 5.57
N LYS A 849 -26.45 -12.44 5.84
CA LYS A 849 -25.56 -13.08 4.86
C LYS A 849 -26.14 -14.40 4.35
N GLY A 850 -26.71 -15.22 5.24
CA GLY A 850 -27.32 -16.51 4.89
C GLY A 850 -28.45 -16.34 3.86
N GLY A 851 -29.39 -15.44 4.15
CA GLY A 851 -30.48 -15.12 3.22
C GLY A 851 -29.99 -14.53 1.90
N ALA A 852 -28.97 -13.67 1.94
CA ALA A 852 -28.40 -13.07 0.74
C ALA A 852 -27.74 -14.10 -0.18
N ALA A 853 -27.08 -15.12 0.38
CA ALA A 853 -26.46 -16.19 -0.39
C ALA A 853 -27.51 -17.03 -1.15
N TYR A 854 -28.58 -17.45 -0.48
CA TYR A 854 -29.66 -18.25 -1.08
C TYR A 854 -30.56 -17.44 -2.03
N ALA A 855 -30.80 -16.16 -1.74
CA ALA A 855 -31.54 -15.27 -2.63
C ALA A 855 -30.72 -14.79 -3.85
N GLY A 856 -29.42 -15.11 -3.91
CA GLY A 856 -28.53 -14.69 -4.99
C GLY A 856 -28.16 -13.21 -4.98
N THR A 857 -28.31 -12.52 -3.84
CA THR A 857 -27.97 -11.10 -3.70
C THR A 857 -26.49 -10.92 -3.34
N VAL A 858 -25.65 -11.09 -4.36
CA VAL A 858 -24.19 -11.27 -4.22
C VAL A 858 -23.52 -10.11 -3.49
N ARG A 859 -23.85 -8.86 -3.83
CA ARG A 859 -23.26 -7.67 -3.18
C ARG A 859 -23.59 -7.58 -1.69
N MET A 860 -24.85 -7.83 -1.34
CA MET A 860 -25.30 -7.84 0.06
C MET A 860 -24.63 -8.95 0.87
N LYS A 861 -24.49 -10.15 0.30
CA LYS A 861 -23.74 -11.26 0.93
C LYS A 861 -22.32 -10.82 1.31
N TYR A 862 -21.58 -10.19 0.41
CA TYR A 862 -20.20 -9.76 0.70
C TYR A 862 -20.13 -8.60 1.69
N ALA A 863 -21.07 -7.64 1.65
CA ALA A 863 -21.15 -6.58 2.65
C ALA A 863 -21.32 -7.15 4.07
N CYS A 864 -22.23 -8.12 4.24
CA CYS A 864 -22.43 -8.81 5.50
C CYS A 864 -21.18 -9.61 5.92
N GLN A 865 -20.56 -10.32 4.97
CA GLN A 865 -19.37 -11.14 5.22
C GLN A 865 -18.18 -10.30 5.69
N TYR A 866 -17.93 -9.13 5.08
CA TYR A 866 -16.80 -8.28 5.44
C TYR A 866 -16.95 -7.69 6.84
N LEU A 867 -18.15 -7.21 7.21
CA LEU A 867 -18.40 -6.73 8.56
C LEU A 867 -18.23 -7.85 9.60
N GLU A 868 -18.85 -9.02 9.36
CA GLU A 868 -18.79 -10.18 10.25
C GLU A 868 -17.33 -10.65 10.44
N ARG A 869 -16.60 -10.88 9.35
CA ARG A 869 -15.25 -11.45 9.38
C ARG A 869 -14.22 -10.47 9.94
N TYR A 870 -14.33 -9.19 9.61
CA TYR A 870 -13.42 -8.16 10.12
C TYR A 870 -13.53 -8.03 11.64
N ARG A 871 -14.76 -8.10 12.18
CA ARG A 871 -14.99 -8.15 13.64
C ARG A 871 -14.44 -9.42 14.28
N LYS A 872 -14.76 -10.60 13.72
CA LYS A 872 -14.28 -11.90 14.23
C LYS A 872 -12.75 -12.03 14.23
N ALA A 873 -12.08 -11.41 13.26
CA ALA A 873 -10.61 -11.34 13.20
C ALA A 873 -10.00 -10.40 14.27
N GLY A 874 -10.83 -9.73 15.08
CA GLY A 874 -10.38 -8.85 16.16
C GLY A 874 -10.10 -7.41 15.71
N HIS A 875 -10.40 -7.06 14.45
CA HIS A 875 -10.20 -5.72 13.95
C HIS A 875 -11.35 -4.79 14.35
N SER A 876 -11.03 -3.53 14.64
CA SER A 876 -11.99 -2.52 15.14
C SER A 876 -11.94 -1.19 14.40
N LYS A 877 -10.86 -0.90 13.67
CA LYS A 877 -10.57 0.41 13.07
C LYS A 877 -11.60 0.83 12.01
N SER A 878 -12.09 -0.12 11.22
CA SER A 878 -12.99 0.14 10.09
C SER A 878 -14.42 -0.37 10.29
N LEU A 879 -14.79 -0.86 11.48
CA LEU A 879 -16.12 -1.42 11.76
C LEU A 879 -17.26 -0.42 11.51
N GLU A 880 -17.08 0.83 11.90
CA GLU A 880 -18.08 1.87 11.69
C GLU A 880 -18.27 2.20 10.21
N LYS A 881 -17.18 2.22 9.43
CA LYS A 881 -17.26 2.40 7.97
C LYS A 881 -17.93 1.19 7.29
N LEU A 882 -17.60 -0.02 7.72
CA LEU A 882 -18.22 -1.25 7.23
C LEU A 882 -19.71 -1.32 7.56
N TYR A 883 -20.12 -0.80 8.73
CA TYR A 883 -21.52 -0.65 9.08
C TYR A 883 -22.26 0.28 8.10
N TYR A 884 -21.73 1.48 7.83
CA TYR A 884 -22.36 2.41 6.88
C TYR A 884 -22.43 1.82 5.46
N GLN A 885 -21.38 1.12 5.03
CA GLN A 885 -21.36 0.38 3.77
C GLN A 885 -22.44 -0.71 3.73
N LEU A 886 -22.58 -1.52 4.78
CA LEU A 886 -23.61 -2.56 4.87
C LEU A 886 -25.00 -1.94 4.74
N ILE A 887 -25.29 -0.87 5.49
CA ILE A 887 -26.59 -0.19 5.44
C ILE A 887 -26.90 0.34 4.05
N GLN A 888 -25.92 0.97 3.38
CA GLN A 888 -26.07 1.46 2.02
C GLN A 888 -26.37 0.31 1.04
N VAL A 889 -25.57 -0.76 1.08
CA VAL A 889 -25.74 -1.91 0.17
C VAL A 889 -27.09 -2.60 0.39
N VAL A 890 -27.57 -2.67 1.64
CA VAL A 890 -28.88 -3.23 1.98
C VAL A 890 -30.02 -2.41 1.35
N ASP A 891 -29.94 -1.08 1.41
CA ASP A 891 -30.93 -0.19 0.78
C ASP A 891 -30.92 -0.29 -0.75
N GLU A 892 -29.74 -0.30 -1.35
CA GLU A 892 -29.57 -0.45 -2.80
C GLU A 892 -30.08 -1.82 -3.28
N THR A 893 -29.76 -2.88 -2.54
CA THR A 893 -30.23 -4.24 -2.83
C THR A 893 -31.75 -4.31 -2.73
N LYS A 894 -32.37 -3.73 -1.70
CA LYS A 894 -33.84 -3.69 -1.59
C LYS A 894 -34.48 -2.97 -2.78
N ASN A 895 -33.97 -1.80 -3.13
CA ASN A 895 -34.48 -1.02 -4.27
C ASN A 895 -34.35 -1.80 -5.59
N TYR A 896 -33.26 -2.55 -5.75
CA TYR A 896 -33.05 -3.43 -6.90
C TYR A 896 -34.07 -4.56 -6.92
N ILE A 897 -34.25 -5.26 -5.79
CA ILE A 897 -35.23 -6.36 -5.65
C ILE A 897 -36.65 -5.88 -5.98
N ASP A 898 -37.07 -4.73 -5.44
CA ASP A 898 -38.41 -4.18 -5.67
C ASP A 898 -38.66 -3.86 -7.15
N LYS A 899 -37.64 -3.37 -7.86
CA LYS A 899 -37.71 -3.14 -9.32
C LYS A 899 -37.77 -4.46 -10.08
N TRP A 900 -36.94 -5.42 -9.71
CA TRP A 900 -36.87 -6.74 -10.34
C TRP A 900 -38.21 -7.48 -10.21
N LEU A 901 -38.82 -7.46 -9.02
CA LEU A 901 -40.13 -8.06 -8.76
C LEU A 901 -41.26 -7.36 -9.52
N LYS A 902 -41.20 -6.04 -9.69
CA LYS A 902 -42.18 -5.30 -10.52
C LYS A 902 -42.09 -5.66 -12.00
N MET A 903 -40.87 -5.69 -12.54
CA MET A 903 -40.64 -6.01 -13.96
C MET A 903 -41.07 -7.44 -14.32
N ASN A 904 -40.87 -8.41 -13.42
CA ASN A 904 -41.23 -9.81 -13.67
C ASN A 904 -42.68 -10.18 -13.32
N ARG A 905 -43.48 -9.25 -12.75
CA ARG A 905 -44.94 -9.42 -12.59
C ARG A 905 -45.74 -8.87 -13.78
N GLU A 906 -45.11 -8.05 -14.63
CA GLU A 906 -45.72 -7.43 -15.82
C GLU A 906 -45.45 -8.23 -17.12
N VAL A 907 -44.63 -9.28 -17.04
CA VAL A 907 -44.34 -10.27 -18.10
C VAL A 907 -45.05 -11.57 -17.76
#